data_AF-A0AAY5EUP4-F1
#
_entry.id   AF-A0AAY5EUP4-F1
#
_cell.length_a   1.000
_cell.length_b   1.000
_cell.length_c   1.000
_cell.angle_alpha   90.00
_cell.angle_beta   90.00
_cell.angle_gamma   90.00
#
_symmetry.space_group_name_H-M   'P 1'
#
loop_
_entity.id
_entity.type
_entity.pdbx_description
1 polymer ?
#
loop_
_entity_poly.entity_id
_entity_poly.type
_entity_poly.pdbx_seq_one_letter_code
_entity_poly.pdbx_strand_id
1 'polypeptide(L)'
;MGLYPLEFSECYLDSPSFREKIRAHEAELDKTNRFIKELYKDGKNLINATKQLSLAQLKFAQCLGDFQFEYIGDAKTDDEKCIDESLQEFSSFLKNLEDQRELMTRNITETLMKPLEKFRKEQLGSAKAERKKFEKETEKYYTTLEKLLNMSSKKKEPQLQEVDSLFSLAHFQDESLEYICKLQEIQERKKFECVEPLLAFFQTMFTFYHQGFELANDFDHYKRALQINIQNTRSRFEGTRSEVYDLLKKFKEAPQEYRQTSPISSEGYLYMQEKRPPPFGSSWVKRYCTFVKEQKILHMVTFDPKSGGKFGETESVTLKSCQRKTTDTLDRRFCLDLEITDRPGTVFTAQALSEDDHRFWVQEMGGKEPVKGFGNNSCINDQGLYRVVGVSSKVQKLLNLMIDEKSEDVELSSCEDWDVKTITSALKIFLRWDSRWTLALVPVCVGLLKSRSPEARAQAIHCLVHKLPESNRHVLSLVTQHLANVASHSKQNLMTVANLGVVFGPTLMRPQEETVAAIMDLKFQNIVVEILIEHHEKIFGDAPSLSVLTPFSAHTRQSKKQSRTCRPLAVYNPQVLDIHTGRGLRKVCGWPCSNPEVCSRWPLQCVTVMKAKAVYPCEAEHDSELSFQVGAIFHAGKEPGWLEGELEGKRGLIPENYVEIL
;
A
#
# COMPACT_ATOMS: atom_id res chain seq x y z
N MET A 1 34.16 60.68 -8.31
CA MET A 1 33.73 61.67 -9.33
C MET A 1 33.86 61.04 -10.71
N GLY A 2 33.28 61.63 -11.75
CA GLY A 2 33.51 61.21 -13.13
C GLY A 2 34.93 61.56 -13.62
N LEU A 3 35.28 61.08 -14.82
CA LEU A 3 36.47 61.54 -15.52
C LEU A 3 36.24 62.95 -16.09
N TYR A 4 37.26 63.81 -16.06
CA TYR A 4 37.21 65.10 -16.75
C TYR A 4 37.31 64.91 -18.27
N PRO A 5 36.69 65.80 -19.08
CA PRO A 5 36.87 65.78 -20.53
C PRO A 5 38.34 66.07 -20.90
N LEU A 6 38.77 65.45 -22.01
CA LEU A 6 40.06 65.68 -22.66
C LEU A 6 39.81 66.65 -23.82
N GLU A 7 40.18 67.91 -23.69
CA GLU A 7 39.96 68.89 -24.75
C GLU A 7 41.09 68.82 -25.79
N PHE A 8 40.76 68.78 -27.08
CA PHE A 8 41.77 68.75 -28.14
C PHE A 8 42.70 69.97 -28.13
N SER A 9 42.23 71.11 -27.61
CA SER A 9 43.04 72.31 -27.41
C SER A 9 44.17 72.13 -26.38
N GLU A 10 44.02 71.23 -25.40
CA GLU A 10 45.06 70.96 -24.41
C GLU A 10 46.26 70.19 -25.00
N CYS A 11 46.08 69.49 -26.14
CA CYS A 11 47.16 68.79 -26.85
C CYS A 11 48.28 69.74 -27.30
N TYR A 12 47.94 70.98 -27.65
CA TYR A 12 48.91 72.01 -28.05
C TYR A 12 49.69 72.60 -26.87
N LEU A 13 49.17 72.47 -25.65
CA LEU A 13 49.75 73.02 -24.41
C LEU A 13 50.50 71.97 -23.59
N ASP A 14 50.19 70.69 -23.80
CA ASP A 14 50.70 69.50 -23.08
C ASP A 14 50.88 69.68 -21.56
N SER A 15 49.88 70.29 -20.91
CA SER A 15 50.02 70.69 -19.51
C SER A 15 50.12 69.49 -18.54
N PRO A 16 50.80 69.61 -17.38
CA PRO A 16 50.85 68.54 -16.38
C PRO A 16 49.47 68.06 -15.92
N SER A 17 48.50 68.99 -15.82
CA SER A 17 47.10 68.72 -15.49
C SER A 17 46.38 67.94 -16.59
N PHE A 18 46.65 68.25 -17.86
CA PHE A 18 46.14 67.49 -19.01
C PHE A 18 46.71 66.07 -19.05
N ARG A 19 48.02 65.91 -18.84
CA ARG A 19 48.66 64.59 -18.66
C ARG A 19 48.09 63.81 -17.46
N GLU A 20 47.60 64.48 -16.42
CA GLU A 20 46.88 63.82 -15.32
C GLU A 20 45.48 63.33 -15.73
N LYS A 21 44.72 64.12 -16.48
CA LYS A 21 43.45 63.66 -17.08
C LYS A 21 43.66 62.42 -17.95
N ILE A 22 44.68 62.42 -18.82
CA ILE A 22 45.04 61.26 -19.67
C ILE A 22 45.27 60.01 -18.82
N ARG A 23 46.12 60.09 -17.79
CA ARG A 23 46.39 58.97 -16.88
C ARG A 23 45.13 58.45 -16.18
N ALA A 24 44.16 59.32 -15.86
CA ALA A 24 42.88 58.92 -15.28
C ALA A 24 42.00 58.13 -16.27
N HIS A 25 41.93 58.54 -17.54
CA HIS A 25 41.26 57.79 -18.62
C HIS A 25 41.93 56.44 -18.88
N GLU A 26 43.27 56.40 -18.93
CA GLU A 26 44.04 55.17 -19.10
C GLU A 26 43.81 54.17 -17.97
N ALA A 27 43.85 54.64 -16.71
CA ALA A 27 43.61 53.80 -15.54
C ALA A 27 42.20 53.21 -15.51
N GLU A 28 41.21 53.93 -16.04
CA GLU A 28 39.84 53.44 -16.20
C GLU A 28 39.73 52.40 -17.32
N LEU A 29 40.32 52.64 -18.50
CA LEU A 29 40.35 51.64 -19.58
C LEU A 29 41.07 50.36 -19.15
N ASP A 30 42.15 50.46 -18.36
CA ASP A 30 42.84 49.28 -17.85
C ASP A 30 42.04 48.56 -16.74
N LYS A 31 41.22 49.28 -15.96
CA LYS A 31 40.22 48.68 -15.06
C LYS A 31 39.14 47.94 -15.85
N THR A 32 38.65 48.53 -16.94
CA THR A 32 37.64 47.93 -17.82
C THR A 32 38.17 46.69 -18.55
N ASN A 33 39.42 46.70 -19.04
CA ASN A 33 40.11 45.50 -19.56
C ASN A 33 40.19 44.36 -18.52
N ARG A 34 40.50 44.67 -17.25
CA ARG A 34 40.51 43.67 -16.17
C ARG A 34 39.12 43.12 -15.88
N PHE A 35 38.09 43.98 -15.81
CA PHE A 35 36.71 43.56 -15.60
C PHE A 35 36.21 42.63 -16.71
N ILE A 36 36.39 43.01 -17.98
CA ILE A 36 35.94 42.19 -19.13
C ILE A 36 36.72 40.87 -19.20
N LYS A 37 38.00 40.83 -18.79
CA LYS A 37 38.77 39.58 -18.70
C LYS A 37 38.16 38.58 -17.73
N GLU A 38 37.79 39.02 -16.53
CA GLU A 38 37.20 38.13 -15.53
C GLU A 38 35.74 37.79 -15.86
N LEU A 39 34.93 38.75 -16.32
CA LEU A 39 33.57 38.50 -16.83
C LEU A 39 33.53 37.43 -17.94
N TYR A 40 34.46 37.50 -18.90
CA TYR A 40 34.59 36.49 -19.96
C TYR A 40 35.09 35.13 -19.42
N LYS A 41 35.91 35.12 -18.38
CA LYS A 41 36.33 33.87 -17.70
C LYS A 41 35.14 33.24 -16.96
N ASP A 42 34.34 34.02 -16.26
CA ASP A 42 33.21 33.53 -15.48
C ASP A 42 32.03 33.14 -16.39
N GLY A 43 31.84 33.81 -17.54
CA GLY A 43 30.96 33.36 -18.62
C GLY A 43 31.37 31.99 -19.21
N LYS A 44 32.68 31.69 -19.31
CA LYS A 44 33.14 30.33 -19.68
C LYS A 44 32.88 29.31 -18.57
N ASN A 45 33.03 29.69 -17.31
CA ASN A 45 32.72 28.83 -16.18
C ASN A 45 31.22 28.47 -16.17
N LEU A 46 30.34 29.45 -16.41
CA LEU A 46 28.90 29.25 -16.55
C LEU A 46 28.58 28.29 -17.70
N ILE A 47 29.07 28.56 -18.93
CA ILE A 47 28.88 27.69 -20.10
C ILE A 47 29.34 26.25 -19.83
N ASN A 48 30.48 26.07 -19.15
CA ASN A 48 30.98 24.74 -18.81
C ASN A 48 30.08 24.02 -17.79
N ALA A 49 29.58 24.73 -16.77
CA ALA A 49 28.62 24.18 -15.80
C ALA A 49 27.29 23.78 -16.47
N THR A 50 26.76 24.64 -17.35
CA THR A 50 25.56 24.34 -18.16
C THR A 50 25.75 23.07 -19.01
N LYS A 51 26.92 22.89 -19.63
CA LYS A 51 27.24 21.68 -20.40
C LYS A 51 27.34 20.42 -19.53
N GLN A 52 27.88 20.50 -18.31
CA GLN A 52 27.88 19.34 -17.40
C GLN A 52 26.46 18.96 -16.95
N LEU A 53 25.58 19.95 -16.75
CA LEU A 53 24.16 19.71 -16.48
C LEU A 53 23.48 19.00 -17.67
N SER A 54 23.67 19.47 -18.90
CA SER A 54 23.11 18.80 -20.09
C SER A 54 23.60 17.37 -20.27
N LEU A 55 24.90 17.12 -20.07
CA LEU A 55 25.44 15.76 -20.14
C LEU A 55 24.84 14.82 -19.08
N ALA A 56 24.56 15.33 -17.87
CA ALA A 56 23.89 14.55 -16.83
C ALA A 56 22.41 14.31 -17.15
N GLN A 57 21.68 15.32 -17.63
CA GLN A 57 20.26 15.21 -17.97
C GLN A 57 20.02 14.35 -19.21
N LEU A 58 20.83 14.47 -20.26
CA LEU A 58 20.78 13.60 -21.44
C LEU A 58 21.09 12.14 -21.09
N LYS A 59 22.08 11.89 -20.23
CA LYS A 59 22.37 10.52 -19.76
C LYS A 59 21.21 9.94 -18.94
N PHE A 60 20.58 10.74 -18.07
CA PHE A 60 19.41 10.29 -17.32
C PHE A 60 18.21 10.02 -18.24
N ALA A 61 17.97 10.89 -19.22
CA ALA A 61 16.96 10.68 -20.25
C ALA A 61 17.22 9.39 -21.05
N GLN A 62 18.47 9.09 -21.40
CA GLN A 62 18.83 7.82 -22.03
C GLN A 62 18.50 6.64 -21.11
N CYS A 63 18.88 6.67 -19.82
CA CYS A 63 18.56 5.58 -18.89
C CYS A 63 17.05 5.32 -18.74
N LEU A 64 16.19 6.34 -18.93
CA LEU A 64 14.74 6.15 -18.98
C LEU A 64 14.28 5.51 -20.30
N GLY A 65 14.82 5.96 -21.44
CA GLY A 65 14.45 5.45 -22.77
C GLY A 65 15.03 4.07 -23.12
N ASP A 66 16.11 3.66 -22.46
CA ASP A 66 16.72 2.33 -22.62
C ASP A 66 16.12 1.30 -21.65
N PHE A 67 15.26 1.72 -20.70
CA PHE A 67 14.63 0.83 -19.72
C PHE A 67 13.39 0.12 -20.31
N GLN A 68 13.23 -1.16 -19.99
CA GLN A 68 12.01 -1.93 -20.27
C GLN A 68 11.75 -2.90 -19.11
N PHE A 69 10.47 -3.10 -18.76
CA PHE A 69 10.11 -4.13 -17.78
C PHE A 69 10.17 -5.55 -18.39
N GLU A 70 10.77 -6.48 -17.63
CA GLU A 70 10.55 -7.92 -17.79
C GLU A 70 9.12 -8.27 -17.36
N TYR A 71 8.47 -9.15 -18.11
CA TYR A 71 7.05 -9.51 -17.95
C TYR A 71 6.87 -11.03 -18.00
N ILE A 72 5.74 -11.53 -17.50
CA ILE A 72 5.46 -12.97 -17.40
C ILE A 72 4.44 -13.41 -18.46
N GLY A 73 4.84 -14.31 -19.34
CA GLY A 73 4.02 -14.85 -20.42
C GLY A 73 4.44 -14.36 -21.82
N ASP A 74 3.66 -14.70 -22.85
CA ASP A 74 4.05 -14.47 -24.25
C ASP A 74 3.86 -13.02 -24.72
N ALA A 75 3.13 -12.18 -23.96
CA ALA A 75 2.89 -10.78 -24.30
C ALA A 75 2.73 -9.89 -23.05
N LYS A 76 3.14 -8.62 -23.15
CA LYS A 76 2.93 -7.60 -22.11
C LYS A 76 1.44 -7.33 -21.90
N THR A 77 1.06 -7.12 -20.65
CA THR A 77 -0.22 -6.51 -20.26
C THR A 77 -0.29 -5.05 -20.71
N ASP A 78 -1.48 -4.47 -20.76
CA ASP A 78 -1.65 -3.07 -21.16
C ASP A 78 -1.10 -2.07 -20.11
N ASP A 79 -1.06 -2.46 -18.84
CA ASP A 79 -0.47 -1.66 -17.78
C ASP A 79 1.07 -1.65 -17.89
N GLU A 80 1.71 -2.78 -18.21
CA GLU A 80 3.16 -2.84 -18.49
C GLU A 80 3.55 -1.98 -19.71
N LYS A 81 2.76 -2.04 -20.80
CA LYS A 81 2.98 -1.19 -22.00
C LYS A 81 2.93 0.29 -21.65
N CYS A 82 1.89 0.71 -20.92
CA CYS A 82 1.73 2.12 -20.54
C CYS A 82 2.87 2.60 -19.62
N ILE A 83 3.42 1.73 -18.77
CA ILE A 83 4.58 2.05 -17.95
C ILE A 83 5.84 2.24 -18.83
N ASP A 84 6.14 1.31 -19.76
CA ASP A 84 7.28 1.47 -20.69
C ASP A 84 7.13 2.75 -21.54
N GLU A 85 5.94 3.01 -22.09
CA GLU A 85 5.61 4.22 -22.84
C GLU A 85 5.86 5.49 -22.00
N SER A 86 5.51 5.48 -20.71
CA SER A 86 5.76 6.64 -19.83
C SER A 86 7.24 6.97 -19.65
N LEU A 87 8.11 5.96 -19.62
CA LEU A 87 9.56 6.17 -19.53
C LEU A 87 10.11 6.74 -20.85
N GLN A 88 9.54 6.38 -22.01
CA GLN A 88 9.86 6.99 -23.30
C GLN A 88 9.41 8.45 -23.38
N GLU A 89 8.22 8.79 -22.86
CA GLU A 89 7.73 10.16 -22.83
C GLU A 89 8.56 11.05 -21.89
N PHE A 90 8.91 10.58 -20.69
CA PHE A 90 9.86 11.29 -19.81
C PHE A 90 11.25 11.45 -20.45
N SER A 91 11.73 10.42 -21.16
CA SER A 91 12.98 10.47 -21.92
C SER A 91 12.95 11.55 -23.00
N SER A 92 11.85 11.61 -23.76
CA SER A 92 11.66 12.53 -24.89
C SER A 92 11.50 13.98 -24.43
N PHE A 93 10.72 14.22 -23.36
CA PHE A 93 10.61 15.54 -22.72
C PHE A 93 11.98 16.08 -22.30
N LEU A 94 12.81 15.27 -21.62
CA LEU A 94 14.13 15.68 -21.16
C LEU A 94 15.10 15.96 -22.32
N LYS A 95 15.05 15.18 -23.41
CA LYS A 95 15.85 15.44 -24.63
C LYS A 95 15.46 16.79 -25.24
N ASN A 96 14.17 17.03 -25.46
CA ASN A 96 13.66 18.29 -26.02
C ASN A 96 14.06 19.53 -25.18
N LEU A 97 14.07 19.40 -23.84
CA LEU A 97 14.51 20.46 -22.94
C LEU A 97 16.02 20.75 -23.04
N GLU A 98 16.84 19.72 -23.21
CA GLU A 98 18.29 19.89 -23.36
C GLU A 98 18.69 20.41 -24.75
N ASP A 99 17.93 20.11 -25.81
CA ASP A 99 18.09 20.78 -27.11
C ASP A 99 17.91 22.30 -26.97
N GLN A 100 16.90 22.76 -26.21
CA GLN A 100 16.75 24.19 -25.89
C GLN A 100 17.93 24.73 -25.06
N ARG A 101 18.53 23.91 -24.19
CA ARG A 101 19.70 24.32 -23.39
C ARG A 101 20.98 24.40 -24.22
N GLU A 102 21.15 23.54 -25.23
CA GLU A 102 22.23 23.68 -26.21
C GLU A 102 22.03 24.95 -27.06
N LEU A 103 20.82 25.20 -27.57
CA LEU A 103 20.48 26.42 -28.30
C LEU A 103 20.79 27.68 -27.48
N MET A 104 20.40 27.70 -26.20
CA MET A 104 20.74 28.77 -25.25
C MET A 104 22.26 28.93 -25.11
N THR A 105 22.99 27.84 -24.89
CA THR A 105 24.46 27.83 -24.68
C THR A 105 25.22 28.31 -25.93
N ARG A 106 24.76 27.90 -27.12
CA ARG A 106 25.26 28.37 -28.41
C ARG A 106 25.00 29.86 -28.59
N ASN A 107 23.78 30.31 -28.33
CA ASN A 107 23.41 31.73 -28.45
C ASN A 107 24.24 32.61 -27.50
N ILE A 108 24.42 32.24 -26.23
CA ILE A 108 25.29 32.96 -25.28
C ILE A 108 26.73 33.05 -25.81
N THR A 109 27.23 31.98 -26.45
CA THR A 109 28.58 31.98 -27.05
C THR A 109 28.70 33.00 -28.19
N GLU A 110 27.67 33.14 -29.02
CA GLU A 110 27.63 34.10 -30.13
C GLU A 110 27.36 35.55 -29.67
N THR A 111 26.44 35.77 -28.72
CA THR A 111 25.95 37.11 -28.34
C THR A 111 26.66 37.76 -27.16
N LEU A 112 27.23 36.97 -26.23
CA LEU A 112 28.00 37.49 -25.09
C LEU A 112 29.50 37.27 -25.28
N MET A 113 29.92 36.03 -25.54
CA MET A 113 31.32 35.65 -25.41
C MET A 113 32.18 36.22 -26.54
N LYS A 114 31.74 36.10 -27.80
CA LYS A 114 32.47 36.64 -28.96
C LYS A 114 32.56 38.19 -28.92
N PRO A 115 31.48 38.96 -28.66
CA PRO A 115 31.57 40.43 -28.61
C PRO A 115 32.49 40.94 -27.49
N LEU A 116 32.41 40.39 -26.27
CA LEU A 116 33.31 40.79 -25.18
C LEU A 116 34.78 40.48 -25.47
N GLU A 117 35.07 39.35 -26.11
CA GLU A 117 36.43 39.02 -26.56
C GLU A 117 36.90 39.92 -27.69
N LYS A 118 36.01 40.24 -28.65
CA LYS A 118 36.27 41.14 -29.77
C LYS A 118 36.61 42.55 -29.27
N PHE A 119 35.74 43.17 -28.47
CA PHE A 119 35.96 44.50 -27.89
C PHE A 119 37.29 44.56 -27.12
N ARG A 120 37.58 43.53 -26.31
CA ARG A 120 38.82 43.46 -25.52
C ARG A 120 40.08 43.26 -26.36
N LYS A 121 40.01 42.58 -27.52
CA LYS A 121 41.17 42.38 -28.42
C LYS A 121 41.36 43.55 -29.38
N GLU A 122 40.29 44.06 -29.98
CA GLU A 122 40.36 45.06 -31.04
C GLU A 122 40.38 46.48 -30.46
N GLN A 123 39.40 46.87 -29.64
CA GLN A 123 39.32 48.23 -29.09
C GLN A 123 40.35 48.44 -27.96
N LEU A 124 40.30 47.62 -26.91
CA LEU A 124 41.25 47.76 -25.79
C LEU A 124 42.68 47.30 -26.13
N GLY A 125 42.85 46.57 -27.24
CA GLY A 125 44.16 46.25 -27.82
C GLY A 125 44.74 47.42 -28.62
N SER A 126 43.96 48.01 -29.55
CA SER A 126 44.41 49.18 -30.32
C SER A 126 44.73 50.39 -29.42
N ALA A 127 43.94 50.63 -28.37
CA ALA A 127 44.24 51.64 -27.33
C ALA A 127 45.70 51.54 -26.80
N LYS A 128 46.20 50.31 -26.64
CA LYS A 128 47.53 50.02 -26.10
C LYS A 128 48.63 49.98 -27.15
N ALA A 129 48.28 49.98 -28.44
CA ALA A 129 49.20 50.28 -29.51
C ALA A 129 49.36 51.82 -29.63
N GLU A 130 48.25 52.54 -29.67
CA GLU A 130 48.22 54.00 -29.79
C GLU A 130 48.91 54.69 -28.61
N ARG A 131 48.65 54.24 -27.37
CA ARG A 131 49.37 54.77 -26.20
C ARG A 131 50.88 54.59 -26.32
N LYS A 132 51.38 53.47 -26.86
CA LYS A 132 52.82 53.24 -27.05
C LYS A 132 53.42 54.13 -28.13
N LYS A 133 52.64 54.45 -29.18
CA LYS A 133 53.02 55.39 -30.25
C LYS A 133 53.16 56.80 -29.67
N PHE A 134 52.18 57.24 -28.88
CA PHE A 134 52.19 58.51 -28.16
C PHE A 134 53.26 58.60 -27.05
N GLU A 135 53.48 57.54 -26.27
CA GLU A 135 54.57 57.41 -25.27
C GLU A 135 55.94 57.61 -25.97
N LYS A 136 56.16 56.89 -27.08
CA LYS A 136 57.41 56.96 -27.87
C LYS A 136 57.62 58.33 -28.52
N GLU A 137 56.58 58.93 -29.10
CA GLU A 137 56.73 60.26 -29.71
C GLU A 137 56.89 61.36 -28.66
N THR A 138 56.26 61.22 -27.48
CA THR A 138 56.54 62.08 -26.31
C THR A 138 58.03 62.01 -25.94
N GLU A 139 58.61 60.81 -25.81
CA GLU A 139 60.03 60.63 -25.49
C GLU A 139 60.95 61.23 -26.58
N LYS A 140 60.65 60.99 -27.86
CA LYS A 140 61.37 61.54 -29.02
C LYS A 140 61.31 63.07 -29.07
N TYR A 141 60.13 63.66 -28.85
CA TYR A 141 59.92 65.10 -28.81
C TYR A 141 60.75 65.75 -27.71
N TYR A 142 60.57 65.34 -26.44
CA TYR A 142 61.29 65.96 -25.33
C TYR A 142 62.81 65.74 -25.38
N THR A 143 63.27 64.57 -25.82
CA THR A 143 64.71 64.30 -26.06
C THR A 143 65.30 65.19 -27.14
N THR A 144 64.52 65.58 -28.14
CA THR A 144 64.98 66.48 -29.23
C THR A 144 64.93 67.94 -28.79
N LEU A 145 63.88 68.33 -28.07
CA LEU A 145 63.76 69.65 -27.44
C LEU A 145 64.91 69.94 -26.47
N GLU A 146 65.26 69.00 -25.59
CA GLU A 146 66.37 69.16 -24.64
C GLU A 146 67.72 69.29 -25.36
N LYS A 147 67.94 68.54 -26.46
CA LYS A 147 69.14 68.70 -27.30
C LYS A 147 69.20 70.09 -27.93
N LEU A 148 68.07 70.57 -28.48
CA LEU A 148 67.95 71.89 -29.11
C LEU A 148 68.23 73.01 -28.11
N LEU A 149 67.60 72.98 -26.93
CA LEU A 149 67.76 74.00 -25.88
C LEU A 149 69.17 74.02 -25.27
N ASN A 150 69.87 72.89 -25.23
CA ASN A 150 71.26 72.82 -24.72
C ASN A 150 72.33 73.18 -25.77
N MET A 151 71.94 73.60 -27.00
CA MET A 151 72.89 74.05 -28.01
C MET A 151 73.47 75.42 -27.65
N SER A 152 74.80 75.56 -27.73
CA SER A 152 75.45 76.86 -27.51
C SER A 152 75.11 77.84 -28.64
N SER A 153 74.67 79.05 -28.27
CA SER A 153 74.45 80.21 -29.15
C SER A 153 75.69 80.72 -29.91
N LYS A 154 76.83 80.02 -29.79
CA LYS A 154 78.07 80.25 -30.54
C LYS A 154 78.34 79.20 -31.63
N LYS A 155 77.44 78.25 -31.85
CA LYS A 155 77.52 77.27 -32.96
C LYS A 155 77.27 77.94 -34.32
N LYS A 156 77.69 77.26 -35.39
CA LYS A 156 77.49 77.69 -36.77
C LYS A 156 76.12 77.24 -37.30
N GLU A 157 75.46 78.12 -38.03
CA GLU A 157 74.15 77.95 -38.70
C GLU A 157 73.75 76.53 -39.14
N PRO A 158 74.54 75.78 -39.94
CA PRO A 158 74.13 74.46 -40.41
C PRO A 158 73.89 73.44 -39.29
N GLN A 159 74.58 73.55 -38.14
CA GLN A 159 74.33 72.66 -36.99
C GLN A 159 73.07 73.04 -36.19
N LEU A 160 72.53 74.24 -36.38
CA LEU A 160 71.24 74.65 -35.81
C LEU A 160 70.12 74.14 -36.73
N GLN A 161 70.22 74.43 -38.02
CA GLN A 161 69.27 73.97 -39.05
C GLN A 161 69.10 72.43 -39.09
N GLU A 162 70.18 71.66 -38.87
CA GLU A 162 70.10 70.21 -38.76
C GLU A 162 69.22 69.75 -37.57
N VAL A 163 69.36 70.39 -36.40
CA VAL A 163 68.57 70.06 -35.21
C VAL A 163 67.14 70.59 -35.30
N ASP A 164 66.94 71.78 -35.85
CA ASP A 164 65.62 72.36 -36.12
C ASP A 164 64.84 71.47 -37.12
N SER A 165 65.50 70.90 -38.13
CA SER A 165 64.88 69.98 -39.09
C SER A 165 64.44 68.63 -38.47
N LEU A 166 65.02 68.25 -37.32
CA LEU A 166 64.63 67.07 -36.56
C LEU A 166 63.53 67.38 -35.52
N PHE A 167 63.33 68.65 -35.17
CA PHE A 167 62.34 69.09 -34.18
C PHE A 167 60.98 69.36 -34.84
N SER A 168 60.09 68.35 -34.82
CA SER A 168 58.71 68.49 -35.31
C SER A 168 57.69 68.55 -34.18
N LEU A 169 57.45 69.77 -33.67
CA LEU A 169 56.33 70.05 -32.76
C LEU A 169 54.98 69.65 -33.37
N ALA A 170 54.79 69.89 -34.67
CA ALA A 170 53.56 69.56 -35.37
C ALA A 170 53.26 68.06 -35.36
N HIS A 171 54.25 67.19 -35.58
CA HIS A 171 54.05 65.74 -35.56
C HIS A 171 53.72 65.22 -34.15
N PHE A 172 54.38 65.75 -33.11
CA PHE A 172 54.03 65.44 -31.72
C PHE A 172 52.59 65.86 -31.37
N GLN A 173 52.15 67.03 -31.84
CA GLN A 173 50.78 67.51 -31.63
C GLN A 173 49.74 66.66 -32.39
N ASP A 174 50.05 66.26 -33.62
CA ASP A 174 49.21 65.37 -34.45
C ASP A 174 49.01 63.99 -33.79
N GLU A 175 50.12 63.36 -33.35
CA GLU A 175 50.12 62.11 -32.58
C GLU A 175 49.36 62.22 -31.25
N SER A 176 49.42 63.38 -30.60
CA SER A 176 48.63 63.67 -29.40
C SER A 176 47.12 63.76 -29.72
N LEU A 177 46.74 64.40 -30.82
CA LEU A 177 45.35 64.53 -31.25
C LEU A 177 44.76 63.16 -31.64
N GLU A 178 45.50 62.34 -32.39
CA GLU A 178 45.10 60.96 -32.73
C GLU A 178 44.87 60.12 -31.46
N TYR A 179 45.80 60.15 -30.50
CA TYR A 179 45.67 59.37 -29.26
C TYR A 179 44.48 59.81 -28.40
N ILE A 180 44.24 61.12 -28.26
CA ILE A 180 43.09 61.65 -27.51
C ILE A 180 41.77 61.29 -28.20
N CYS A 181 41.72 61.38 -29.53
CA CYS A 181 40.57 60.92 -30.31
C CYS A 181 40.30 59.43 -30.06
N LYS A 182 41.33 58.58 -30.07
CA LYS A 182 41.21 57.15 -29.79
C LYS A 182 40.75 56.84 -28.36
N LEU A 183 41.22 57.59 -27.36
CA LEU A 183 40.72 57.48 -25.99
C LEU A 183 39.23 57.84 -25.89
N GLN A 184 38.81 58.97 -26.47
CA GLN A 184 37.40 59.37 -26.49
C GLN A 184 36.52 58.34 -27.21
N GLU A 185 36.93 57.86 -28.39
CA GLU A 185 36.21 56.86 -29.17
C GLU A 185 35.90 55.61 -28.34
N ILE A 186 36.89 55.10 -27.59
CA ILE A 186 36.72 53.89 -26.76
C ILE A 186 35.87 54.17 -25.52
N GLN A 187 35.96 55.37 -24.93
CA GLN A 187 35.09 55.80 -23.83
C GLN A 187 33.61 55.87 -24.23
N GLU A 188 33.31 56.14 -25.50
CA GLU A 188 31.96 56.04 -26.06
C GLU A 188 31.59 54.60 -26.46
N ARG A 189 32.44 53.90 -27.23
CA ARG A 189 32.20 52.51 -27.67
C ARG A 189 31.85 51.56 -26.54
N LYS A 190 32.55 51.64 -25.40
CA LYS A 190 32.30 50.75 -24.25
C LYS A 190 30.86 50.86 -23.70
N LYS A 191 30.16 51.98 -23.94
CA LYS A 191 28.79 52.20 -23.44
C LYS A 191 27.76 51.30 -24.12
N PHE A 192 28.02 50.86 -25.35
CA PHE A 192 27.16 49.94 -26.10
C PHE A 192 27.85 48.59 -26.36
N GLU A 193 29.09 48.56 -26.87
CA GLU A 193 29.82 47.32 -27.20
C GLU A 193 30.07 46.39 -25.97
N CYS A 194 29.91 46.88 -24.74
CA CYS A 194 29.94 46.06 -23.51
C CYS A 194 28.57 45.82 -22.86
N VAL A 195 27.53 46.59 -23.22
CA VAL A 195 26.20 46.55 -22.58
C VAL A 195 25.19 45.77 -23.44
N GLU A 196 25.21 45.93 -24.76
CA GLU A 196 24.40 45.15 -25.69
C GLU A 196 24.63 43.63 -25.56
N PRO A 197 25.87 43.11 -25.39
CA PRO A 197 26.11 41.69 -25.14
C PRO A 197 25.48 41.18 -23.83
N LEU A 198 25.43 42.02 -22.79
CA LEU A 198 24.80 41.68 -21.51
C LEU A 198 23.28 41.65 -21.62
N LEU A 199 22.68 42.60 -22.36
CA LEU A 199 21.24 42.59 -22.66
C LEU A 199 20.86 41.35 -23.48
N ALA A 200 21.65 41.02 -24.51
CA ALA A 200 21.43 39.83 -25.34
C ALA A 200 21.59 38.52 -24.55
N PHE A 201 22.50 38.46 -23.57
CA PHE A 201 22.59 37.35 -22.61
C PHE A 201 21.28 37.17 -21.83
N PHE A 202 20.76 38.22 -21.19
CA PHE A 202 19.51 38.11 -20.43
C PHE A 202 18.31 37.74 -21.30
N GLN A 203 18.19 38.32 -22.51
CA GLN A 203 17.16 37.92 -23.47
C GLN A 203 17.27 36.44 -23.86
N THR A 204 18.49 35.92 -24.02
CA THR A 204 18.73 34.50 -24.31
C THR A 204 18.31 33.60 -23.13
N MET A 205 18.63 34.00 -21.89
CA MET A 205 18.20 33.28 -20.68
C MET A 205 16.68 33.26 -20.53
N PHE A 206 16.00 34.40 -20.71
CA PHE A 206 14.54 34.48 -20.62
C PHE A 206 13.85 33.66 -21.72
N THR A 207 14.42 33.64 -22.93
CA THR A 207 13.92 32.82 -24.04
C THR A 207 14.01 31.33 -23.69
N PHE A 208 15.12 30.87 -23.09
CA PHE A 208 15.24 29.48 -22.62
C PHE A 208 14.21 29.12 -21.55
N TYR A 209 14.02 29.97 -20.53
CA TYR A 209 13.03 29.70 -19.48
C TYR A 209 11.59 29.68 -20.03
N HIS A 210 11.25 30.53 -21.00
CA HIS A 210 9.95 30.50 -21.67
C HIS A 210 9.76 29.20 -22.47
N GLN A 211 10.74 28.77 -23.27
CA GLN A 211 10.66 27.49 -24.00
C GLN A 211 10.54 26.28 -23.05
N GLY A 212 11.24 26.30 -21.91
CA GLY A 212 11.09 25.28 -20.87
C GLY A 212 9.70 25.26 -20.21
N PHE A 213 9.03 26.42 -20.12
CA PHE A 213 7.65 26.52 -19.64
C PHE A 213 6.64 26.01 -20.68
N GLU A 214 6.76 26.39 -21.96
CA GLU A 214 5.87 25.89 -23.02
C GLU A 214 5.96 24.35 -23.14
N LEU A 215 7.18 23.78 -23.16
CA LEU A 215 7.39 22.33 -23.13
C LEU A 215 6.72 21.65 -21.93
N ALA A 216 6.81 22.26 -20.74
CA ALA A 216 6.20 21.72 -19.54
C ALA A 216 4.66 21.81 -19.55
N ASN A 217 4.11 22.82 -20.21
CA ASN A 217 2.67 23.00 -20.41
C ASN A 217 2.11 21.99 -21.42
N ASP A 218 2.79 21.77 -22.55
CA ASP A 218 2.44 20.72 -23.53
C ASP A 218 2.46 19.32 -22.89
N PHE A 219 3.45 19.05 -22.02
CA PHE A 219 3.57 17.78 -21.30
C PHE A 219 2.48 17.56 -20.23
N ASP A 220 1.83 18.61 -19.73
CA ASP A 220 0.90 18.50 -18.60
C ASP A 220 -0.36 17.67 -18.92
N HIS A 221 -0.81 17.66 -20.18
CA HIS A 221 -1.91 16.79 -20.61
C HIS A 221 -1.54 15.30 -20.46
N TYR A 222 -0.34 14.92 -20.90
CA TYR A 222 0.16 13.54 -20.76
C TYR A 222 0.34 13.17 -19.28
N LYS A 223 0.97 14.05 -18.51
CA LYS A 223 1.16 13.90 -17.06
C LYS A 223 -0.16 13.62 -16.32
N ARG A 224 -1.23 14.37 -16.60
CA ARG A 224 -2.56 14.15 -15.99
C ARG A 224 -3.14 12.78 -16.36
N ALA A 225 -3.06 12.38 -17.63
CA ALA A 225 -3.52 11.07 -18.08
C ALA A 225 -2.76 9.92 -17.40
N LEU A 226 -1.43 10.04 -17.29
CA LEU A 226 -0.58 9.07 -16.60
C LEU A 226 -0.89 8.99 -15.09
N GLN A 227 -1.11 10.12 -14.41
CA GLN A 227 -1.52 10.14 -12.99
C GLN A 227 -2.83 9.37 -12.77
N ILE A 228 -3.82 9.54 -13.65
CA ILE A 228 -5.08 8.78 -13.62
C ILE A 228 -4.81 7.29 -13.83
N ASN A 229 -3.97 6.90 -14.81
CA ASN A 229 -3.72 5.49 -15.06
C ASN A 229 -2.93 4.80 -13.92
N ILE A 230 -1.95 5.47 -13.30
CA ILE A 230 -1.24 4.98 -12.12
C ILE A 230 -2.22 4.72 -10.96
N GLN A 231 -3.19 5.62 -10.75
CA GLN A 231 -4.19 5.43 -9.70
C GLN A 231 -5.18 4.30 -10.01
N ASN A 232 -5.56 4.12 -11.28
CA ASN A 232 -6.35 2.96 -11.73
C ASN A 232 -5.58 1.64 -11.52
N THR A 233 -4.29 1.60 -11.88
CA THR A 233 -3.42 0.43 -11.73
C THR A 233 -3.28 0.03 -10.26
N ARG A 234 -3.11 1.01 -9.35
CA ARG A 234 -3.14 0.78 -7.89
C ARG A 234 -4.46 0.17 -7.44
N SER A 235 -5.60 0.75 -7.85
CA SER A 235 -6.93 0.24 -7.49
C SER A 235 -7.15 -1.20 -7.95
N ARG A 236 -6.75 -1.54 -9.19
CA ARG A 236 -6.77 -2.91 -9.71
C ARG A 236 -5.91 -3.85 -8.87
N PHE A 237 -4.66 -3.45 -8.58
CA PHE A 237 -3.74 -4.25 -7.76
C PHE A 237 -4.33 -4.53 -6.37
N GLU A 238 -4.96 -3.55 -5.71
CA GLU A 238 -5.55 -3.76 -4.39
C GLU A 238 -6.74 -4.72 -4.42
N GLY A 239 -7.58 -4.64 -5.45
CA GLY A 239 -8.66 -5.61 -5.69
C GLY A 239 -8.13 -7.03 -5.94
N THR A 240 -7.25 -7.20 -6.92
CA THR A 240 -6.62 -8.51 -7.23
C THR A 240 -5.87 -9.08 -6.03
N ARG A 241 -5.18 -8.24 -5.25
CA ARG A 241 -4.52 -8.64 -3.99
C ARG A 241 -5.53 -9.19 -2.98
N SER A 242 -6.70 -8.56 -2.82
CA SER A 242 -7.76 -9.06 -1.94
C SER A 242 -8.28 -10.42 -2.41
N GLU A 243 -8.58 -10.57 -3.70
CA GLU A 243 -9.05 -11.83 -4.28
C GLU A 243 -8.02 -12.97 -4.11
N VAL A 244 -6.73 -12.68 -4.28
CA VAL A 244 -5.63 -13.63 -4.03
C VAL A 244 -5.53 -14.00 -2.55
N TYR A 245 -5.76 -13.07 -1.61
CA TYR A 245 -5.80 -13.39 -0.18
C TYR A 245 -7.02 -14.24 0.20
N ASP A 246 -8.20 -13.96 -0.36
CA ASP A 246 -9.40 -14.79 -0.15
C ASP A 246 -9.25 -16.18 -0.77
N LEU A 247 -8.58 -16.30 -1.92
CA LEU A 247 -8.24 -17.58 -2.53
C LEU A 247 -7.23 -18.36 -1.66
N LEU A 248 -6.15 -17.71 -1.23
CA LEU A 248 -5.16 -18.28 -0.30
C LEU A 248 -5.80 -18.74 1.02
N LYS A 249 -6.82 -18.03 1.50
CA LYS A 249 -7.59 -18.41 2.68
C LYS A 249 -8.40 -19.69 2.42
N LYS A 250 -9.19 -19.76 1.34
CA LYS A 250 -9.97 -20.95 0.96
C LYS A 250 -9.09 -22.21 0.84
N PHE A 251 -7.94 -22.10 0.16
CA PHE A 251 -6.98 -23.20 0.02
C PHE A 251 -6.34 -23.65 1.36
N LYS A 252 -6.29 -22.78 2.38
CA LYS A 252 -5.84 -23.14 3.74
C LYS A 252 -6.94 -23.75 4.60
N GLU A 253 -8.20 -23.35 4.39
CA GLU A 253 -9.34 -23.81 5.18
C GLU A 253 -9.84 -25.20 4.74
N ALA A 254 -9.80 -25.51 3.44
CA ALA A 254 -10.24 -26.81 2.89
C ALA A 254 -9.18 -27.52 2.02
N PRO A 255 -7.96 -27.80 2.52
CA PRO A 255 -6.85 -28.34 1.73
C PRO A 255 -7.09 -29.75 1.14
N GLN A 256 -8.09 -30.49 1.63
CA GLN A 256 -8.47 -31.78 1.04
C GLN A 256 -9.39 -31.63 -0.18
N GLU A 257 -10.24 -30.59 -0.25
CA GLU A 257 -11.13 -30.34 -1.39
C GLU A 257 -10.35 -29.95 -2.64
N TYR A 258 -9.36 -29.07 -2.47
CA TYR A 258 -8.49 -28.60 -3.56
C TYR A 258 -7.32 -29.55 -3.89
N ARG A 259 -7.37 -30.81 -3.42
CA ARG A 259 -6.33 -31.82 -3.68
C ARG A 259 -6.40 -32.40 -5.10
N GLN A 260 -7.58 -32.40 -5.74
CA GLN A 260 -7.73 -32.87 -7.12
C GLN A 260 -7.39 -31.73 -8.10
N THR A 261 -6.31 -31.91 -8.86
CA THR A 261 -5.86 -30.99 -9.93
C THR A 261 -6.73 -31.07 -11.18
N SER A 262 -7.51 -32.13 -11.34
CA SER A 262 -8.15 -32.52 -12.59
C SER A 262 -9.38 -33.42 -12.33
N PRO A 263 -10.47 -33.30 -13.09
CA PRO A 263 -11.59 -34.24 -13.02
C PRO A 263 -11.29 -35.58 -13.72
N ILE A 264 -10.36 -35.61 -14.68
CA ILE A 264 -10.03 -36.79 -15.51
C ILE A 264 -8.81 -37.58 -15.01
N SER A 265 -7.98 -36.96 -14.17
CA SER A 265 -6.76 -37.57 -13.62
C SER A 265 -6.66 -37.35 -12.10
N SER A 266 -6.09 -38.34 -11.40
CA SER A 266 -5.81 -38.29 -9.97
C SER A 266 -4.31 -38.40 -9.74
N GLU A 267 -3.75 -37.47 -8.97
CA GLU A 267 -2.32 -37.14 -9.01
C GLU A 267 -1.72 -37.05 -7.60
N GLY A 268 -0.47 -37.50 -7.44
CA GLY A 268 0.20 -37.50 -6.13
C GLY A 268 1.50 -38.31 -6.13
N TYR A 269 2.09 -38.53 -4.95
CA TYR A 269 3.31 -39.32 -4.81
C TYR A 269 3.05 -40.68 -4.16
N LEU A 270 3.52 -41.76 -4.79
CA LEU A 270 3.55 -43.10 -4.21
C LEU A 270 5.00 -43.58 -4.09
N TYR A 271 5.27 -44.41 -3.08
CA TYR A 271 6.51 -45.19 -3.02
C TYR A 271 6.24 -46.57 -3.64
N MET A 272 6.93 -46.89 -4.74
CA MET A 272 6.81 -48.17 -5.42
C MET A 272 7.86 -49.16 -4.90
N GLN A 273 7.47 -50.41 -4.62
CA GLN A 273 8.41 -51.45 -4.21
C GLN A 273 9.10 -52.09 -5.42
N GLU A 274 10.39 -51.83 -5.57
CA GLU A 274 11.25 -52.39 -6.60
C GLU A 274 12.06 -53.57 -6.05
N LYS A 275 11.96 -54.73 -6.69
CA LYS A 275 12.74 -55.94 -6.34
C LYS A 275 14.16 -55.80 -6.91
N ARG A 276 15.17 -55.91 -6.05
CA ARG A 276 16.58 -55.92 -6.47
C ARG A 276 17.10 -57.35 -6.65
N PRO A 277 18.16 -57.56 -7.44
CA PRO A 277 18.85 -58.85 -7.45
C PRO A 277 19.33 -59.25 -6.04
N PRO A 278 19.27 -60.54 -5.66
CA PRO A 278 19.91 -61.02 -4.44
C PRO A 278 21.39 -60.64 -4.41
N PRO A 279 21.95 -60.23 -3.25
CA PRO A 279 21.37 -60.25 -1.91
C PRO A 279 20.53 -59.01 -1.53
N PHE A 280 20.33 -58.03 -2.43
CA PHE A 280 19.90 -56.67 -2.06
C PHE A 280 18.39 -56.48 -1.78
N GLY A 281 17.59 -57.55 -1.71
CA GLY A 281 16.20 -57.52 -1.26
C GLY A 281 15.26 -56.67 -2.13
N SER A 282 14.58 -55.69 -1.53
CA SER A 282 13.74 -54.72 -2.25
C SER A 282 14.00 -53.29 -1.75
N SER A 283 13.91 -52.33 -2.66
CA SER A 283 13.93 -50.90 -2.36
C SER A 283 12.57 -50.26 -2.59
N TRP A 284 12.37 -49.08 -2.01
CA TRP A 284 11.19 -48.26 -2.22
C TRP A 284 11.61 -46.98 -2.94
N VAL A 285 11.04 -46.72 -4.11
CA VAL A 285 11.35 -45.55 -4.94
C VAL A 285 10.15 -44.61 -4.98
N LYS A 286 10.35 -43.35 -4.62
CA LYS A 286 9.32 -42.31 -4.70
C LYS A 286 9.09 -41.97 -6.17
N ARG A 287 7.86 -42.16 -6.66
CA ARG A 287 7.43 -41.75 -7.99
C ARG A 287 6.25 -40.79 -7.88
N TYR A 288 6.25 -39.75 -8.70
CA TYR A 288 5.06 -38.94 -8.94
C TYR A 288 4.15 -39.71 -9.89
N CYS A 289 2.89 -39.84 -9.55
CA CYS A 289 1.94 -40.76 -10.18
C CYS A 289 0.71 -40.00 -10.66
N THR A 290 0.28 -40.29 -11.89
CA THR A 290 -0.91 -39.72 -12.53
C THR A 290 -1.78 -40.86 -13.03
N PHE A 291 -2.96 -41.02 -12.44
CA PHE A 291 -3.93 -42.06 -12.79
C PHE A 291 -5.05 -41.47 -13.64
N VAL A 292 -5.17 -41.90 -14.90
CA VAL A 292 -6.21 -41.47 -15.84
C VAL A 292 -7.47 -42.32 -15.64
N LYS A 293 -8.54 -41.72 -15.09
CA LYS A 293 -9.66 -42.47 -14.47
C LYS A 293 -10.41 -43.38 -15.46
N GLU A 294 -10.73 -42.88 -16.66
CA GLU A 294 -11.47 -43.63 -17.68
C GLU A 294 -10.67 -44.81 -18.26
N GLN A 295 -9.38 -44.57 -18.52
CA GLN A 295 -8.48 -45.52 -19.20
C GLN A 295 -7.81 -46.50 -18.22
N LYS A 296 -7.87 -46.19 -16.92
CA LYS A 296 -7.17 -46.87 -15.82
C LYS A 296 -5.65 -46.94 -15.98
N ILE A 297 -5.06 -46.01 -16.73
CA ILE A 297 -3.61 -45.95 -16.93
C ILE A 297 -2.99 -45.19 -15.75
N LEU A 298 -2.01 -45.81 -15.10
CA LEU A 298 -1.15 -45.20 -14.11
C LEU A 298 0.19 -44.85 -14.76
N HIS A 299 0.44 -43.58 -14.98
CA HIS A 299 1.76 -43.04 -15.31
C HIS A 299 2.55 -42.82 -14.02
N MET A 300 3.84 -43.16 -14.02
CA MET A 300 4.74 -43.05 -12.87
C MET A 300 6.09 -42.49 -13.30
N VAL A 301 6.47 -41.34 -12.74
CA VAL A 301 7.72 -40.63 -13.07
C VAL A 301 8.61 -40.53 -11.83
N THR A 302 9.89 -40.87 -11.95
CA THR A 302 10.88 -40.60 -10.88
C THR A 302 11.21 -39.10 -10.84
N PHE A 303 11.09 -38.47 -9.66
CA PHE A 303 11.39 -37.05 -9.46
C PHE A 303 12.26 -36.85 -8.22
N ASP A 304 13.48 -36.35 -8.41
CA ASP A 304 14.39 -35.94 -7.33
C ASP A 304 14.55 -34.40 -7.33
N PRO A 305 14.09 -33.69 -6.28
CA PRO A 305 14.35 -32.26 -6.12
C PRO A 305 15.84 -31.89 -6.18
N LYS A 306 16.75 -32.79 -5.79
CA LYS A 306 18.20 -32.55 -5.77
C LYS A 306 18.86 -32.58 -7.16
N SER A 307 18.22 -33.19 -8.16
CA SER A 307 18.74 -33.26 -9.53
C SER A 307 18.30 -32.07 -10.40
N GLY A 308 17.93 -30.94 -9.79
CA GLY A 308 17.47 -29.73 -10.49
C GLY A 308 16.09 -29.86 -11.12
N GLY A 309 15.21 -30.70 -10.56
CA GLY A 309 13.81 -30.83 -11.00
C GLY A 309 13.59 -31.52 -12.35
N LYS A 310 14.63 -32.13 -12.94
CA LYS A 310 14.48 -32.94 -14.16
C LYS A 310 13.57 -34.15 -13.91
N PHE A 311 12.53 -34.30 -14.72
CA PHE A 311 11.75 -35.53 -14.80
C PHE A 311 12.64 -36.68 -15.29
N GLY A 312 12.59 -37.83 -14.61
CA GLY A 312 13.20 -39.07 -15.07
C GLY A 312 12.29 -39.84 -16.04
N GLU A 313 12.53 -41.14 -16.18
CA GLU A 313 11.75 -41.98 -17.08
C GLU A 313 10.30 -42.16 -16.61
N THR A 314 9.36 -42.12 -17.55
CA THR A 314 7.93 -42.32 -17.32
C THR A 314 7.54 -43.77 -17.60
N GLU A 315 7.34 -44.57 -16.55
CA GLU A 315 6.73 -45.90 -16.71
C GLU A 315 5.20 -45.77 -16.70
N SER A 316 4.52 -46.41 -17.65
CA SER A 316 3.04 -46.38 -17.75
C SER A 316 2.49 -47.80 -17.74
N VAL A 317 1.41 -48.04 -16.99
CA VAL A 317 0.76 -49.36 -16.86
C VAL A 317 -0.76 -49.22 -16.73
N THR A 318 -1.51 -50.12 -17.39
CA THR A 318 -2.96 -50.22 -17.27
C THR A 318 -3.33 -51.07 -16.05
N LEU A 319 -4.14 -50.51 -15.15
CA LEU A 319 -4.53 -51.14 -13.90
C LEU A 319 -5.76 -52.04 -14.06
N LYS A 320 -5.67 -53.28 -13.56
CA LYS A 320 -6.77 -54.24 -13.50
C LYS A 320 -7.58 -54.10 -12.20
N SER A 321 -6.89 -54.13 -11.05
CA SER A 321 -7.49 -53.96 -9.73
C SER A 321 -6.53 -53.34 -8.70
N CYS A 322 -7.07 -52.64 -7.70
CA CYS A 322 -6.37 -52.12 -6.54
C CYS A 322 -6.91 -52.80 -5.26
N GLN A 323 -6.05 -53.17 -4.32
CA GLN A 323 -6.43 -53.87 -3.10
C GLN A 323 -5.68 -53.31 -1.88
N ARG A 324 -6.39 -53.04 -0.76
CA ARG A 324 -5.75 -52.66 0.52
C ARG A 324 -5.01 -53.86 1.08
N LYS A 325 -3.68 -53.74 1.22
CA LYS A 325 -2.84 -54.77 1.82
C LYS A 325 -2.95 -54.67 3.34
N THR A 326 -3.19 -55.79 4.05
CA THR A 326 -3.20 -55.76 5.52
C THR A 326 -1.78 -55.79 6.07
N THR A 327 -1.59 -55.12 7.22
CA THR A 327 -0.30 -54.93 7.89
C THR A 327 0.37 -56.24 8.29
N ASP A 328 -0.39 -57.34 8.35
CA ASP A 328 0.04 -58.68 8.76
C ASP A 328 1.11 -59.31 7.83
N THR A 329 1.43 -58.68 6.69
CA THR A 329 2.35 -59.20 5.67
C THR A 329 3.57 -58.32 5.37
N LEU A 330 3.57 -57.04 5.79
CA LEU A 330 4.68 -56.10 5.59
C LEU A 330 4.74 -55.09 6.74
N ASP A 331 5.94 -54.84 7.27
CA ASP A 331 6.21 -53.83 8.31
C ASP A 331 6.19 -52.39 7.74
N ARG A 332 5.09 -52.03 7.07
CA ARG A 332 4.86 -50.70 6.45
C ARG A 332 3.38 -50.35 6.43
N ARG A 333 3.06 -49.16 6.96
CA ARG A 333 1.70 -48.58 6.92
C ARG A 333 1.31 -48.16 5.50
N PHE A 334 0.00 -48.06 5.25
CA PHE A 334 -0.57 -47.46 4.03
C PHE A 334 -0.15 -48.14 2.72
N CYS A 335 -0.01 -49.47 2.74
CA CYS A 335 0.33 -50.26 1.55
C CYS A 335 -0.91 -50.67 0.75
N LEU A 336 -0.77 -50.71 -0.57
CA LEU A 336 -1.79 -51.13 -1.53
C LEU A 336 -1.15 -51.94 -2.65
N ASP A 337 -1.82 -52.99 -3.10
CA ASP A 337 -1.37 -53.86 -4.19
C ASP A 337 -2.13 -53.53 -5.48
N LEU A 338 -1.38 -53.31 -6.55
CA LEU A 338 -1.85 -52.94 -7.88
C LEU A 338 -1.63 -54.11 -8.86
N GLU A 339 -2.73 -54.71 -9.31
CA GLU A 339 -2.71 -55.78 -10.31
C GLU A 339 -2.67 -55.18 -11.72
N ILE A 340 -1.67 -55.53 -12.52
CA ILE A 340 -1.43 -54.91 -13.83
C ILE A 340 -2.05 -55.74 -14.97
N THR A 341 -2.85 -55.11 -15.83
CA THR A 341 -3.46 -55.75 -17.02
C THR A 341 -2.40 -56.15 -18.04
N ASP A 342 -1.49 -55.23 -18.35
CA ASP A 342 -0.49 -55.38 -19.43
C ASP A 342 0.62 -56.40 -19.09
N ARG A 343 0.71 -56.82 -17.83
CA ARG A 343 1.74 -57.73 -17.31
C ARG A 343 1.10 -58.82 -16.44
N PRO A 344 0.34 -59.77 -17.01
CA PRO A 344 -0.44 -60.75 -16.24
C PRO A 344 0.38 -61.47 -15.16
N GLY A 345 -0.15 -61.54 -13.94
CA GLY A 345 0.55 -62.09 -12.77
C GLY A 345 1.56 -61.13 -12.11
N THR A 346 1.77 -59.93 -12.65
CA THR A 346 2.55 -58.88 -12.00
C THR A 346 1.66 -58.06 -11.07
N VAL A 347 2.06 -57.99 -9.80
CA VAL A 347 1.49 -57.09 -8.80
C VAL A 347 2.58 -56.12 -8.35
N PHE A 348 2.30 -54.81 -8.42
CA PHE A 348 3.12 -53.79 -7.81
C PHE A 348 2.59 -53.50 -6.40
N THR A 349 3.43 -53.63 -5.37
CA THR A 349 3.10 -53.07 -4.05
C THR A 349 3.53 -51.61 -4.01
N ALA A 350 2.59 -50.73 -3.71
CA ALA A 350 2.80 -49.30 -3.52
C ALA A 350 2.52 -48.91 -2.06
N GLN A 351 3.10 -47.80 -1.61
CA GLN A 351 2.87 -47.20 -0.31
C GLN A 351 2.48 -45.73 -0.47
N ALA A 352 1.32 -45.38 0.10
CA ALA A 352 0.79 -44.02 0.21
C ALA A 352 1.43 -43.26 1.39
N LEU A 353 1.34 -41.93 1.39
CA LEU A 353 2.00 -41.05 2.35
C LEU A 353 1.28 -40.97 3.71
N SER A 354 -0.04 -41.08 3.72
CA SER A 354 -0.90 -41.02 4.92
C SER A 354 -2.11 -41.96 4.76
N GLU A 355 -2.92 -42.13 5.81
CA GLU A 355 -4.19 -42.86 5.72
C GLU A 355 -5.14 -42.18 4.73
N ASP A 356 -5.18 -40.85 4.69
CA ASP A 356 -6.02 -40.08 3.75
C ASP A 356 -5.57 -40.25 2.30
N ASP A 357 -4.26 -40.24 2.05
CA ASP A 357 -3.66 -40.57 0.75
C ASP A 357 -3.99 -42.03 0.36
N HIS A 358 -4.00 -42.94 1.33
CA HIS A 358 -4.37 -44.34 1.12
C HIS A 358 -5.85 -44.50 0.74
N ARG A 359 -6.78 -43.88 1.49
CA ARG A 359 -8.21 -43.89 1.19
C ARG A 359 -8.48 -43.27 -0.18
N PHE A 360 -7.85 -42.12 -0.48
CA PHE A 360 -7.91 -41.46 -1.78
C PHE A 360 -7.48 -42.39 -2.93
N TRP A 361 -6.27 -42.95 -2.88
CA TRP A 361 -5.78 -43.83 -3.95
C TRP A 361 -6.57 -45.14 -4.08
N VAL A 362 -7.05 -45.73 -2.97
CA VAL A 362 -7.90 -46.92 -3.03
C VAL A 362 -9.26 -46.59 -3.66
N GLN A 363 -9.88 -45.46 -3.31
CA GLN A 363 -11.14 -45.01 -3.91
C GLN A 363 -11.00 -44.71 -5.41
N GLU A 364 -10.03 -43.89 -5.78
CA GLU A 364 -9.79 -43.43 -7.16
C GLU A 364 -9.40 -44.58 -8.09
N MET A 365 -8.60 -45.55 -7.61
CA MET A 365 -8.24 -46.75 -8.37
C MET A 365 -9.31 -47.87 -8.31
N GLY A 366 -10.49 -47.62 -7.74
CA GLY A 366 -11.61 -48.56 -7.72
C GLY A 366 -11.39 -49.81 -6.87
N GLY A 367 -10.59 -49.70 -5.80
CA GLY A 367 -10.33 -50.77 -4.86
C GLY A 367 -11.50 -51.09 -3.93
N LYS A 368 -11.39 -52.20 -3.21
CA LYS A 368 -12.44 -52.70 -2.29
C LYS A 368 -11.90 -52.89 -0.88
N GLU A 369 -12.72 -52.59 0.12
CA GLU A 369 -12.39 -52.83 1.51
C GLU A 369 -12.53 -54.29 1.92
N PRO A 370 -11.64 -54.83 2.78
CA PRO A 370 -11.83 -56.11 3.45
C PRO A 370 -12.84 -55.94 4.58
N VAL A 371 -14.12 -56.20 4.30
CA VAL A 371 -15.23 -56.03 5.26
C VAL A 371 -15.02 -56.87 6.53
N LYS A 372 -14.59 -56.24 7.63
CA LYS A 372 -14.65 -56.76 8.99
C LYS A 372 -15.85 -56.14 9.70
N GLY A 373 -16.96 -56.86 9.75
CA GLY A 373 -18.18 -56.38 10.39
C GLY A 373 -18.10 -56.38 11.91
N PHE A 374 -18.30 -55.22 12.54
CA PHE A 374 -18.69 -55.14 13.95
C PHE A 374 -20.15 -55.62 14.10
N GLY A 375 -20.42 -56.41 15.14
CA GLY A 375 -21.73 -57.05 15.34
C GLY A 375 -22.80 -56.09 15.87
N ASN A 376 -24.04 -56.23 15.39
CA ASN A 376 -25.22 -55.44 15.78
C ASN A 376 -25.74 -55.72 17.21
N ASN A 377 -24.90 -55.54 18.24
CA ASN A 377 -25.34 -55.50 19.63
C ASN A 377 -25.64 -54.04 20.02
N SER A 378 -26.93 -53.67 20.05
CA SER A 378 -27.35 -52.32 20.40
C SER A 378 -27.09 -52.00 21.87
N CYS A 379 -26.14 -51.10 22.12
CA CYS A 379 -25.71 -50.63 23.45
C CYS A 379 -26.83 -50.00 24.30
N ILE A 380 -28.01 -49.74 23.73
CA ILE A 380 -29.17 -49.17 24.45
C ILE A 380 -29.77 -50.15 25.48
N ASN A 381 -29.46 -51.44 25.37
CA ASN A 381 -29.97 -52.50 26.25
C ASN A 381 -29.07 -52.77 27.48
N ASP A 382 -27.90 -52.12 27.58
CA ASP A 382 -26.94 -52.31 28.68
C ASP A 382 -27.55 -51.94 30.05
N GLN A 383 -27.53 -52.88 30.99
CA GLN A 383 -28.13 -52.68 32.31
C GLN A 383 -27.45 -51.57 33.11
N GLY A 384 -28.26 -50.61 33.56
CA GLY A 384 -27.79 -49.45 34.31
C GLY A 384 -27.04 -48.42 33.45
N LEU A 385 -27.38 -48.30 32.17
CA LEU A 385 -26.87 -47.25 31.28
C LEU A 385 -26.91 -45.88 31.97
N TYR A 386 -25.81 -45.10 31.89
CA TYR A 386 -25.58 -43.87 32.67
C TYR A 386 -25.58 -43.98 34.21
N ARG A 387 -26.16 -45.01 34.84
CA ARG A 387 -26.07 -45.24 36.29
C ARG A 387 -24.74 -45.89 36.69
N VAL A 388 -24.26 -46.85 35.92
CA VAL A 388 -22.94 -47.47 36.10
C VAL A 388 -21.84 -46.47 35.71
N VAL A 389 -20.68 -46.60 36.35
CA VAL A 389 -19.51 -45.73 36.14
C VAL A 389 -18.43 -46.51 35.38
N GLY A 390 -17.89 -45.90 34.32
CA GLY A 390 -16.77 -46.45 33.55
C GLY A 390 -15.42 -46.28 34.25
N VAL A 391 -14.39 -46.99 33.77
CA VAL A 391 -13.05 -46.97 34.38
C VAL A 391 -12.47 -45.55 34.31
N SER A 392 -12.22 -44.92 35.47
CA SER A 392 -11.96 -43.48 35.55
C SER A 392 -10.77 -43.00 34.71
N SER A 393 -9.71 -43.81 34.59
CA SER A 393 -8.56 -43.50 33.72
C SER A 393 -8.93 -43.50 32.23
N LYS A 394 -9.75 -44.45 31.77
CA LYS A 394 -10.28 -44.46 30.39
C LYS A 394 -11.23 -43.29 30.16
N VAL A 395 -12.09 -42.97 31.12
CA VAL A 395 -13.02 -41.83 31.05
C VAL A 395 -12.26 -40.50 30.94
N GLN A 396 -11.20 -40.29 31.71
CA GLN A 396 -10.36 -39.09 31.61
C GLN A 396 -9.56 -39.05 30.29
N LYS A 397 -9.03 -40.19 29.82
CA LYS A 397 -8.38 -40.29 28.49
C LYS A 397 -9.33 -39.85 27.38
N LEU A 398 -10.58 -40.35 27.39
CA LEU A 398 -11.60 -40.00 26.40
C LEU A 398 -12.04 -38.54 26.49
N LEU A 399 -12.23 -38.01 27.70
CA LEU A 399 -12.59 -36.60 27.90
C LEU A 399 -11.53 -35.64 27.36
N ASN A 400 -10.24 -35.90 27.61
CA ASN A 400 -9.16 -35.06 27.09
C ASN A 400 -9.14 -35.06 25.55
N LEU A 401 -9.37 -36.22 24.92
CA LEU A 401 -9.49 -36.36 23.46
C LEU A 401 -10.75 -35.71 22.87
N MET A 402 -11.73 -35.34 23.69
CA MET A 402 -12.98 -34.68 23.26
C MET A 402 -13.05 -33.18 23.64
N ILE A 403 -11.99 -32.64 24.24
CA ILE A 403 -11.93 -31.25 24.75
C ILE A 403 -10.74 -30.47 24.16
N ASP A 404 -9.70 -31.14 23.65
CA ASP A 404 -8.60 -30.47 22.93
C ASP A 404 -9.05 -30.11 21.50
N GLU A 405 -9.01 -28.82 21.16
CA GLU A 405 -9.31 -28.29 19.81
C GLU A 405 -8.33 -28.78 18.72
N LYS A 406 -7.29 -29.54 19.10
CA LYS A 406 -6.25 -30.07 18.19
C LYS A 406 -6.35 -31.57 17.91
N SER A 407 -7.30 -32.27 18.51
CA SER A 407 -7.57 -33.68 18.18
C SER A 407 -8.42 -33.82 16.92
N GLU A 408 -7.98 -34.66 15.98
CA GLU A 408 -8.81 -35.15 14.87
C GLU A 408 -10.00 -35.97 15.41
N ASP A 409 -11.07 -36.10 14.61
CA ASP A 409 -12.35 -36.72 15.02
C ASP A 409 -12.16 -38.07 15.73
N VAL A 410 -12.60 -38.14 16.99
CA VAL A 410 -12.45 -39.33 17.84
C VAL A 410 -13.40 -40.44 17.37
N GLU A 411 -12.89 -41.36 16.55
CA GLU A 411 -13.65 -42.50 16.07
C GLU A 411 -14.02 -43.46 17.22
N LEU A 412 -15.24 -43.32 17.74
CA LEU A 412 -15.78 -44.14 18.82
C LEU A 412 -16.08 -45.59 18.41
N SER A 413 -16.20 -45.87 17.10
CA SER A 413 -16.68 -47.13 16.54
C SER A 413 -15.61 -48.21 16.31
N SER A 414 -14.34 -47.82 16.15
CA SER A 414 -13.27 -48.74 15.74
C SER A 414 -12.39 -49.24 16.90
N CYS A 415 -12.54 -48.67 18.10
CA CYS A 415 -11.58 -48.82 19.19
C CYS A 415 -12.12 -49.69 20.34
N GLU A 416 -11.56 -50.89 20.51
CA GLU A 416 -11.89 -51.83 21.61
C GLU A 416 -11.65 -51.26 23.03
N ASP A 417 -10.99 -50.11 23.13
CA ASP A 417 -10.67 -49.46 24.39
C ASP A 417 -11.93 -48.83 25.06
N TRP A 418 -12.99 -48.53 24.30
CA TRP A 418 -14.14 -47.75 24.76
C TRP A 418 -15.40 -48.60 25.06
N ASP A 419 -15.53 -49.06 26.31
CA ASP A 419 -16.77 -49.72 26.75
C ASP A 419 -17.94 -48.73 26.95
N VAL A 420 -19.17 -49.22 26.86
CA VAL A 420 -20.40 -48.41 26.97
C VAL A 420 -20.43 -47.59 28.27
N LYS A 421 -19.88 -48.12 29.36
CA LYS A 421 -19.79 -47.45 30.68
C LYS A 421 -18.80 -46.30 30.65
N THR A 422 -17.69 -46.42 29.92
CA THR A 422 -16.73 -45.34 29.67
C THR A 422 -17.35 -44.22 28.85
N ILE A 423 -17.96 -44.54 27.71
CA ILE A 423 -18.59 -43.53 26.82
C ILE A 423 -19.70 -42.76 27.56
N THR A 424 -20.63 -43.49 28.19
CA THR A 424 -21.72 -42.86 28.97
C THR A 424 -21.21 -42.08 30.20
N SER A 425 -20.04 -42.42 30.73
CA SER A 425 -19.41 -41.66 31.83
C SER A 425 -18.66 -40.42 31.39
N ALA A 426 -18.02 -40.44 30.21
CA ALA A 426 -17.46 -39.24 29.59
C ALA A 426 -18.59 -38.24 29.26
N LEU A 427 -19.67 -38.68 28.60
CA LEU A 427 -20.79 -37.80 28.25
C LEU A 427 -21.46 -37.14 29.48
N LYS A 428 -21.65 -37.89 30.59
CA LYS A 428 -22.13 -37.31 31.87
C LYS A 428 -21.19 -36.21 32.41
N ILE A 429 -19.88 -36.36 32.26
CA ILE A 429 -18.91 -35.40 32.79
C ILE A 429 -18.82 -34.18 31.87
N PHE A 430 -18.86 -34.35 30.55
CA PHE A 430 -18.93 -33.26 29.58
C PHE A 430 -20.16 -32.38 29.81
N LEU A 431 -21.36 -32.98 29.87
CA LEU A 431 -22.62 -32.26 30.14
C LEU A 431 -22.64 -31.56 31.51
N ARG A 432 -21.87 -32.06 32.49
CA ARG A 432 -21.72 -31.43 33.81
C ARG A 432 -20.72 -30.29 33.83
N TRP A 433 -19.60 -30.43 33.09
CA TRP A 433 -18.55 -29.43 33.00
C TRP A 433 -19.09 -28.13 32.41
N ASP A 434 -19.93 -28.23 31.39
CA ASP A 434 -20.52 -27.07 30.71
C ASP A 434 -21.99 -26.80 31.07
N SER A 435 -22.41 -27.18 32.29
CA SER A 435 -23.77 -26.92 32.83
C SER A 435 -24.11 -25.41 33.00
N ARG A 436 -23.28 -24.50 32.48
CA ARG A 436 -23.56 -23.05 32.38
C ARG A 436 -24.74 -22.75 31.45
N TRP A 437 -24.93 -23.55 30.39
CA TRP A 437 -26.03 -23.38 29.43
C TRP A 437 -27.44 -23.60 30.05
N THR A 438 -27.52 -24.29 31.18
CA THR A 438 -28.77 -24.62 31.91
C THR A 438 -28.92 -23.86 33.24
N LEU A 439 -27.84 -23.31 33.79
CA LEU A 439 -27.80 -22.65 35.11
C LEU A 439 -28.85 -21.53 35.28
N ALA A 440 -29.22 -20.85 34.20
CA ALA A 440 -30.26 -19.80 34.18
C ALA A 440 -31.67 -20.28 34.59
N LEU A 441 -31.95 -21.59 34.55
CA LEU A 441 -33.26 -22.15 34.91
C LEU A 441 -33.44 -22.36 36.42
N VAL A 442 -32.37 -22.59 37.17
CA VAL A 442 -32.44 -23.18 38.51
C VAL A 442 -33.28 -22.37 39.51
N PRO A 443 -33.09 -21.03 39.66
CA PRO A 443 -33.86 -20.25 40.64
C PRO A 443 -35.35 -20.15 40.27
N VAL A 444 -35.67 -20.07 38.97
CA VAL A 444 -37.03 -19.83 38.47
C VAL A 444 -37.86 -21.12 38.52
N CYS A 445 -37.29 -22.26 38.15
CA CYS A 445 -37.96 -23.56 38.23
C CYS A 445 -38.33 -23.91 39.68
N VAL A 446 -37.38 -23.82 40.61
CA VAL A 446 -37.55 -24.25 42.00
C VAL A 446 -38.67 -23.47 42.73
N GLY A 447 -38.84 -22.17 42.43
CA GLY A 447 -39.93 -21.37 42.97
C GLY A 447 -41.33 -21.78 42.44
N LEU A 448 -41.43 -22.14 41.16
CA LEU A 448 -42.70 -22.49 40.51
C LEU A 448 -43.18 -23.93 40.80
N LEU A 449 -42.25 -24.84 41.10
CA LEU A 449 -42.54 -26.27 41.34
C LEU A 449 -43.14 -26.55 42.74
N LYS A 450 -43.02 -25.60 43.68
CA LYS A 450 -43.43 -25.77 45.09
C LYS A 450 -44.95 -25.60 45.32
N SER A 451 -45.74 -25.24 44.31
CA SER A 451 -47.18 -24.92 44.49
C SER A 451 -48.08 -25.03 43.24
N ARG A 452 -47.89 -26.04 42.36
CA ARG A 452 -48.69 -26.22 41.12
C ARG A 452 -49.00 -27.70 40.79
N SER A 453 -50.06 -27.94 40.01
CA SER A 453 -50.45 -29.28 39.51
C SER A 453 -49.45 -29.82 38.46
N PRO A 454 -49.43 -31.14 38.16
CA PRO A 454 -48.49 -31.75 37.22
C PRO A 454 -48.46 -31.06 35.84
N GLU A 455 -49.63 -30.76 35.29
CA GLU A 455 -49.84 -30.16 33.97
C GLU A 455 -49.34 -28.71 33.94
N ALA A 456 -49.60 -27.97 35.03
CA ALA A 456 -49.13 -26.60 35.20
C ALA A 456 -47.61 -26.51 35.44
N ARG A 457 -46.95 -27.58 35.92
CA ARG A 457 -45.47 -27.70 35.95
C ARG A 457 -44.92 -27.97 34.56
N ALA A 458 -45.51 -28.91 33.80
CA ALA A 458 -45.11 -29.19 32.41
C ALA A 458 -45.24 -27.96 31.51
N GLN A 459 -46.35 -27.22 31.59
CA GLN A 459 -46.54 -25.99 30.82
C GLN A 459 -45.59 -24.86 31.25
N ALA A 460 -45.21 -24.79 32.52
CA ALA A 460 -44.20 -23.83 32.98
C ALA A 460 -42.80 -24.18 32.43
N ILE A 461 -42.42 -25.46 32.43
CA ILE A 461 -41.14 -25.93 31.87
C ILE A 461 -41.11 -25.68 30.35
N HIS A 462 -42.19 -25.98 29.62
CA HIS A 462 -42.33 -25.67 28.19
C HIS A 462 -42.07 -24.18 27.89
N CYS A 463 -42.74 -23.27 28.62
CA CYS A 463 -42.54 -21.82 28.48
C CYS A 463 -41.15 -21.32 28.93
N LEU A 464 -40.37 -22.11 29.66
CA LEU A 464 -39.01 -21.78 30.08
C LEU A 464 -37.95 -22.32 29.10
N VAL A 465 -38.15 -23.52 28.56
CA VAL A 465 -37.28 -24.12 27.52
C VAL A 465 -37.25 -23.24 26.26
N HIS A 466 -38.39 -22.68 25.84
CA HIS A 466 -38.45 -21.75 24.71
C HIS A 466 -37.83 -20.36 24.97
N LYS A 467 -37.35 -20.08 26.20
CA LYS A 467 -36.56 -18.88 26.54
C LYS A 467 -35.04 -19.11 26.57
N LEU A 468 -34.60 -20.36 26.39
CA LEU A 468 -33.18 -20.66 26.26
C LEU A 468 -32.63 -20.13 24.93
N PRO A 469 -31.33 -19.76 24.86
CA PRO A 469 -30.64 -19.57 23.58
C PRO A 469 -30.79 -20.81 22.69
N GLU A 470 -30.84 -20.60 21.38
CA GLU A 470 -31.20 -21.64 20.42
C GLU A 470 -30.28 -22.87 20.48
N SER A 471 -28.96 -22.65 20.56
CA SER A 471 -27.97 -23.73 20.75
C SER A 471 -28.24 -24.54 22.02
N ASN A 472 -28.53 -23.88 23.15
CA ASN A 472 -28.84 -24.54 24.42
C ASN A 472 -30.13 -25.36 24.31
N ARG A 473 -31.17 -24.81 23.65
CA ARG A 473 -32.45 -25.50 23.40
C ARG A 473 -32.25 -26.73 22.53
N HIS A 474 -31.41 -26.64 21.50
CA HIS A 474 -31.08 -27.73 20.60
C HIS A 474 -30.31 -28.85 21.31
N VAL A 475 -29.25 -28.52 22.06
CA VAL A 475 -28.48 -29.52 22.86
C VAL A 475 -29.37 -30.19 23.90
N LEU A 476 -30.22 -29.44 24.61
CA LEU A 476 -31.15 -30.02 25.58
C LEU A 476 -32.21 -30.92 24.91
N SER A 477 -32.69 -30.56 23.70
CA SER A 477 -33.58 -31.39 22.89
C SER A 477 -32.93 -32.73 22.53
N LEU A 478 -31.70 -32.72 21.99
CA LEU A 478 -30.95 -33.94 21.66
C LEU A 478 -30.73 -34.84 22.89
N VAL A 479 -30.33 -34.26 24.02
CA VAL A 479 -30.11 -35.01 25.28
C VAL A 479 -31.43 -35.61 25.79
N THR A 480 -32.52 -34.82 25.86
CA THR A 480 -33.81 -35.32 26.36
C THR A 480 -34.43 -36.38 25.45
N GLN A 481 -34.34 -36.21 24.13
CA GLN A 481 -34.78 -37.21 23.14
C GLN A 481 -33.98 -38.53 23.28
N HIS A 482 -32.66 -38.45 23.45
CA HIS A 482 -31.84 -39.64 23.72
C HIS A 482 -32.27 -40.33 25.02
N LEU A 483 -32.47 -39.57 26.11
CA LEU A 483 -32.90 -40.12 27.40
C LEU A 483 -34.30 -40.73 27.37
N ALA A 484 -35.23 -40.18 26.57
CA ALA A 484 -36.53 -40.80 26.31
C ALA A 484 -36.41 -42.14 25.57
N ASN A 485 -35.50 -42.24 24.58
CA ASN A 485 -35.21 -43.51 23.91
C ASN A 485 -34.55 -44.54 24.85
N VAL A 486 -33.69 -44.11 25.77
CA VAL A 486 -33.17 -45.01 26.83
C VAL A 486 -34.31 -45.46 27.76
N ALA A 487 -35.23 -44.57 28.13
CA ALA A 487 -36.36 -44.88 29.00
C ALA A 487 -37.38 -45.84 28.38
N SER A 488 -37.62 -45.79 27.06
CA SER A 488 -38.49 -46.75 26.37
C SER A 488 -37.93 -48.18 26.43
N HIS A 489 -36.61 -48.32 26.49
CA HIS A 489 -35.87 -49.59 26.65
C HIS A 489 -35.68 -50.03 28.12
N SER A 490 -36.31 -49.34 29.08
CA SER A 490 -36.21 -49.60 30.54
C SER A 490 -36.54 -51.04 30.97
N LYS A 491 -37.29 -51.81 30.17
CA LYS A 491 -37.53 -53.25 30.39
C LYS A 491 -36.26 -54.11 30.29
N GLN A 492 -35.24 -53.66 29.56
CA GLN A 492 -33.96 -54.36 29.39
C GLN A 492 -32.83 -53.65 30.15
N ASN A 493 -32.67 -52.34 29.95
CA ASN A 493 -31.58 -51.56 30.54
C ASN A 493 -31.83 -51.11 32.00
N LEU A 494 -33.04 -51.32 32.53
CA LEU A 494 -33.48 -50.97 33.89
C LEU A 494 -33.48 -49.46 34.22
N MET A 495 -33.35 -48.59 33.23
CA MET A 495 -33.32 -47.13 33.38
C MET A 495 -34.68 -46.49 33.04
N THR A 496 -35.60 -46.53 34.01
CA THR A 496 -36.87 -45.77 33.95
C THR A 496 -36.61 -44.25 33.93
N VAL A 497 -37.63 -43.47 33.57
CA VAL A 497 -37.54 -41.99 33.58
C VAL A 497 -37.10 -41.44 34.94
N ALA A 498 -37.63 -41.95 36.05
CA ALA A 498 -37.18 -41.58 37.40
C ALA A 498 -35.71 -41.99 37.69
N ASN A 499 -35.27 -43.16 37.23
CA ASN A 499 -33.86 -43.58 37.37
C ASN A 499 -32.93 -42.65 36.58
N LEU A 500 -33.36 -42.17 35.41
CA LEU A 500 -32.62 -41.17 34.62
C LEU A 500 -32.70 -39.78 35.25
N GLY A 501 -33.85 -39.39 35.82
CA GLY A 501 -34.03 -38.15 36.58
C GLY A 501 -33.05 -38.01 37.75
N VAL A 502 -32.84 -39.09 38.52
CA VAL A 502 -31.85 -39.15 39.60
C VAL A 502 -30.40 -39.02 39.10
N VAL A 503 -30.08 -39.52 37.90
CA VAL A 503 -28.73 -39.42 37.31
C VAL A 503 -28.48 -38.06 36.65
N PHE A 504 -29.49 -37.52 35.96
CA PHE A 504 -29.35 -36.33 35.12
C PHE A 504 -29.78 -35.02 35.80
N GLY A 505 -30.63 -35.04 36.82
CA GLY A 505 -30.96 -33.88 37.66
C GLY A 505 -29.71 -33.13 38.15
N PRO A 506 -28.83 -33.76 38.97
CA PRO A 506 -27.59 -33.15 39.44
C PRO A 506 -26.49 -33.01 38.37
N THR A 507 -26.71 -33.56 37.16
CA THR A 507 -25.76 -33.46 36.04
C THR A 507 -26.09 -32.29 35.10
N LEU A 508 -27.37 -31.95 34.93
CA LEU A 508 -27.85 -30.88 34.05
C LEU A 508 -28.30 -29.61 34.79
N MET A 509 -28.52 -29.67 36.12
CA MET A 509 -29.09 -28.55 36.89
C MET A 509 -28.27 -28.21 38.16
N ARG A 510 -26.93 -28.31 38.10
CA ARG A 510 -26.08 -28.06 39.27
C ARG A 510 -26.30 -26.63 39.81
N PRO A 511 -26.54 -26.44 41.12
CA PRO A 511 -26.63 -25.12 41.73
C PRO A 511 -25.24 -24.45 41.81
N GLN A 512 -25.19 -23.13 41.76
CA GLN A 512 -23.94 -22.35 41.80
C GLN A 512 -23.33 -22.24 43.20
N GLU A 513 -24.12 -22.47 44.25
CA GLU A 513 -23.68 -22.46 45.65
C GLU A 513 -24.04 -23.79 46.34
N GLU A 514 -23.09 -24.39 47.06
CA GLU A 514 -23.25 -25.71 47.70
C GLU A 514 -23.83 -25.58 49.13
N THR A 515 -24.98 -24.90 49.24
CA THR A 515 -25.69 -24.69 50.52
C THR A 515 -26.61 -25.86 50.89
N VAL A 516 -26.93 -26.00 52.17
CA VAL A 516 -27.90 -27.01 52.67
C VAL A 516 -29.29 -26.83 52.02
N ALA A 517 -29.69 -25.60 51.71
CA ALA A 517 -30.92 -25.32 50.97
C ALA A 517 -30.87 -25.87 49.53
N ALA A 518 -29.74 -25.70 48.83
CA ALA A 518 -29.56 -26.24 47.49
C ALA A 518 -29.59 -27.79 47.47
N ILE A 519 -29.10 -28.44 48.52
CA ILE A 519 -29.22 -29.90 48.71
C ILE A 519 -30.69 -30.31 48.91
N MET A 520 -31.50 -29.55 49.65
CA MET A 520 -32.94 -29.84 49.82
C MET A 520 -33.76 -29.71 48.53
N ASP A 521 -33.27 -28.95 47.55
CA ASP A 521 -33.94 -28.72 46.26
C ASP A 521 -33.50 -29.68 45.13
N LEU A 522 -32.53 -30.57 45.36
CA LEU A 522 -32.14 -31.66 44.44
C LEU A 522 -33.34 -32.48 43.93
N LYS A 523 -34.30 -32.77 44.81
CA LYS A 523 -35.53 -33.51 44.45
C LYS A 523 -36.37 -32.82 43.38
N PHE A 524 -36.34 -31.48 43.30
CA PHE A 524 -37.05 -30.73 42.26
C PHE A 524 -36.28 -30.71 40.94
N GLN A 525 -34.94 -30.80 40.97
CA GLN A 525 -34.11 -30.94 39.76
C GLN A 525 -34.41 -32.27 39.05
N ASN A 526 -34.51 -33.37 39.81
CA ASN A 526 -34.90 -34.67 39.28
C ASN A 526 -36.29 -34.60 38.62
N ILE A 527 -37.28 -33.99 39.28
CA ILE A 527 -38.65 -33.81 38.75
C ILE A 527 -38.67 -32.96 37.47
N VAL A 528 -37.80 -31.95 37.32
CA VAL A 528 -37.69 -31.20 36.06
C VAL A 528 -37.17 -32.11 34.94
N VAL A 529 -36.13 -32.89 35.20
CA VAL A 529 -35.58 -33.82 34.20
C VAL A 529 -36.56 -34.94 33.86
N GLU A 530 -37.34 -35.44 34.83
CA GLU A 530 -38.43 -36.39 34.61
C GLU A 530 -39.48 -35.79 33.66
N ILE A 531 -40.00 -34.59 33.95
CA ILE A 531 -40.99 -33.93 33.08
C ILE A 531 -40.42 -33.63 31.68
N LEU A 532 -39.16 -33.22 31.58
CA LEU A 532 -38.46 -32.99 30.31
C LEU A 532 -38.36 -34.27 29.46
N ILE A 533 -38.17 -35.43 30.07
CA ILE A 533 -38.11 -36.73 29.38
C ILE A 533 -39.53 -37.22 29.04
N GLU A 534 -40.49 -37.16 29.97
CA GLU A 534 -41.88 -37.61 29.75
C GLU A 534 -42.61 -36.84 28.64
N HIS A 535 -42.30 -35.55 28.48
CA HIS A 535 -43.04 -34.63 27.59
C HIS A 535 -42.17 -34.05 26.48
N HIS A 536 -41.03 -34.70 26.13
CA HIS A 536 -40.01 -34.11 25.24
C HIS A 536 -40.58 -33.63 23.89
N GLU A 537 -41.42 -34.43 23.23
CA GLU A 537 -42.04 -34.06 21.93
C GLU A 537 -42.83 -32.76 22.01
N LYS A 538 -43.60 -32.58 23.10
CA LYS A 538 -44.43 -31.39 23.33
C LYS A 538 -43.62 -30.19 23.83
N ILE A 539 -42.52 -30.41 24.55
CA ILE A 539 -41.70 -29.35 25.15
C ILE A 539 -40.70 -28.73 24.14
N PHE A 540 -40.31 -29.48 23.11
CA PHE A 540 -39.34 -29.04 22.10
C PHE A 540 -39.92 -28.89 20.68
N GLY A 541 -41.13 -29.40 20.40
CA GLY A 541 -41.81 -29.29 19.11
C GLY A 541 -42.57 -27.99 18.94
N ASP A 542 -43.82 -27.95 19.41
CA ASP A 542 -44.72 -26.80 19.23
C ASP A 542 -44.31 -25.57 20.05
N ALA A 543 -44.58 -24.36 19.55
CA ALA A 543 -44.39 -23.14 20.33
C ALA A 543 -45.48 -23.00 21.43
N PRO A 544 -45.14 -22.53 22.65
CA PRO A 544 -46.10 -22.41 23.74
C PRO A 544 -47.17 -21.35 23.48
N SER A 545 -48.44 -21.72 23.65
CA SER A 545 -49.58 -20.82 23.45
C SER A 545 -49.60 -19.65 24.45
N LEU A 546 -49.63 -18.42 23.93
CA LEU A 546 -49.49 -17.14 24.67
C LEU A 546 -50.67 -16.75 25.60
N SER A 547 -51.55 -17.69 25.97
CA SER A 547 -52.90 -17.41 26.49
C SER A 547 -53.12 -17.69 27.99
N VAL A 548 -52.07 -17.90 28.81
CA VAL A 548 -52.21 -18.25 30.24
C VAL A 548 -51.29 -17.46 31.20
N LEU A 549 -50.85 -16.26 30.81
CA LEU A 549 -50.04 -15.36 31.68
C LEU A 549 -50.49 -13.89 31.59
N THR A 550 -51.69 -13.61 32.09
CA THR A 550 -52.24 -12.26 32.29
C THR A 550 -52.94 -12.14 33.67
N PRO A 551 -53.08 -10.92 34.24
CA PRO A 551 -52.83 -10.75 35.67
C PRO A 551 -54.06 -10.36 36.51
N PHE A 552 -53.91 -10.46 37.84
CA PHE A 552 -54.83 -9.85 38.81
C PHE A 552 -54.47 -8.38 39.13
N SER A 553 -55.44 -7.64 39.67
CA SER A 553 -55.67 -6.24 39.28
C SER A 553 -55.91 -5.26 40.44
N ALA A 554 -55.66 -3.96 40.20
CA ALA A 554 -56.49 -2.88 40.76
C ALA A 554 -56.41 -1.57 39.93
N HIS A 555 -57.60 -1.05 39.59
CA HIS A 555 -58.10 0.34 39.51
C HIS A 555 -57.13 1.53 39.77
N THR A 556 -57.24 2.77 39.22
CA THR A 556 -58.09 3.48 38.21
C THR A 556 -57.45 4.89 37.96
N ARG A 557 -57.87 5.86 37.11
CA ARG A 557 -59.06 6.10 36.24
C ARG A 557 -58.70 7.07 35.07
N GLN A 558 -59.54 7.08 34.04
CA GLN A 558 -60.03 8.16 33.12
C GLN A 558 -59.38 9.58 33.06
N SER A 559 -59.55 10.40 32.00
CA SER A 559 -59.88 10.23 30.55
C SER A 559 -60.19 11.62 29.93
N LYS A 560 -59.69 11.94 28.72
CA LYS A 560 -60.53 12.48 27.62
C LYS A 560 -59.82 12.55 26.24
N LYS A 561 -60.65 12.32 25.21
CA LYS A 561 -60.45 12.46 23.75
C LYS A 561 -60.14 13.94 23.36
N GLN A 562 -59.68 14.33 22.17
CA GLN A 562 -59.49 13.72 20.82
C GLN A 562 -58.46 14.61 20.04
N SER A 563 -58.07 14.50 18.75
CA SER A 563 -58.47 13.72 17.56
C SER A 563 -57.39 13.78 16.45
N ARG A 564 -57.24 12.73 15.61
CA ARG A 564 -56.88 12.69 14.15
C ARG A 564 -55.65 13.50 13.62
N THR A 565 -54.83 13.04 12.65
CA THR A 565 -54.57 11.74 11.99
C THR A 565 -53.26 11.80 11.17
N CYS A 566 -52.70 10.63 10.83
CA CYS A 566 -51.70 10.37 9.77
C CYS A 566 -50.20 10.67 10.03
N ARG A 567 -49.38 10.03 9.18
CA ARG A 567 -47.91 9.76 9.22
C ARG A 567 -47.24 10.39 7.96
N PRO A 568 -45.89 10.31 7.75
CA PRO A 568 -44.84 9.70 8.59
C PRO A 568 -43.61 10.58 8.92
N LEU A 569 -42.90 10.16 9.98
CA LEU A 569 -41.43 10.18 10.19
C LEU A 569 -40.60 11.41 9.73
N ALA A 570 -40.09 12.16 10.71
CA ALA A 570 -38.94 13.03 10.56
C ALA A 570 -38.17 13.17 11.89
N VAL A 571 -36.83 13.32 11.79
CA VAL A 571 -35.89 13.92 12.78
C VAL A 571 -35.85 13.33 14.20
N TYR A 572 -34.62 13.00 14.65
CA TYR A 572 -34.24 13.15 16.05
C TYR A 572 -33.15 14.23 16.17
N ASN A 573 -33.39 15.23 17.02
CA ASN A 573 -32.46 16.30 17.35
C ASN A 573 -32.78 16.76 18.79
N PRO A 574 -31.79 16.76 19.70
CA PRO A 574 -31.87 17.54 20.93
C PRO A 574 -30.73 18.56 21.04
N GLN A 575 -31.00 19.75 20.51
CA GLN A 575 -30.90 21.06 21.19
C GLN A 575 -29.66 21.42 22.03
N VAL A 576 -29.08 22.56 21.65
CA VAL A 576 -28.13 23.40 22.41
C VAL A 576 -28.81 24.09 23.60
N LEU A 577 -28.05 24.35 24.68
CA LEU A 577 -28.07 25.51 25.60
C LEU A 577 -26.98 25.25 26.68
N ASP A 578 -26.22 26.21 27.23
CA ASP A 578 -26.10 27.68 27.06
C ASP A 578 -24.69 28.12 27.56
N ILE A 579 -24.29 29.39 27.39
CA ILE A 579 -23.38 30.25 28.22
C ILE A 579 -22.78 31.42 27.42
N HIS A 580 -22.53 32.55 28.10
CA HIS A 580 -22.36 33.89 27.52
C HIS A 580 -20.91 34.45 27.48
N THR A 581 -20.65 35.22 26.41
CA THR A 581 -19.85 36.47 26.29
C THR A 581 -18.46 36.67 26.95
N GLY A 582 -17.50 37.12 26.14
CA GLY A 582 -16.24 37.75 26.57
C GLY A 582 -15.63 38.62 25.45
N ARG A 583 -14.87 39.70 25.77
CA ARG A 583 -14.39 40.69 24.78
C ARG A 583 -12.86 40.77 24.62
N GLY A 584 -12.39 40.39 23.43
CA GLY A 584 -11.55 41.21 22.53
C GLY A 584 -10.09 41.58 22.85
N LEU A 585 -9.36 41.95 21.79
CA LEU A 585 -8.25 42.91 21.81
C LEU A 585 -8.07 43.57 20.42
N ARG A 586 -7.16 44.54 20.26
CA ARG A 586 -6.91 45.30 19.01
C ARG A 586 -5.41 45.36 18.66
N LYS A 587 -5.07 45.36 17.35
CA LYS A 587 -4.24 46.33 16.56
C LYS A 587 -3.76 45.65 15.26
N VAL A 588 -3.73 46.27 14.06
CA VAL A 588 -2.97 47.46 13.56
C VAL A 588 -1.45 47.18 13.56
N CYS A 589 -0.64 47.32 12.50
CA CYS A 589 -0.72 48.02 11.18
C CYS A 589 -0.33 47.06 10.01
N GLY A 590 -0.16 47.44 8.72
CA GLY A 590 -0.27 48.73 8.01
C GLY A 590 0.17 48.65 6.53
N TRP A 591 -0.42 49.48 5.66
CA TRP A 591 -0.16 49.68 4.21
C TRP A 591 1.04 50.64 3.95
N PRO A 592 1.51 51.02 2.70
CA PRO A 592 0.74 51.11 1.42
C PRO A 592 1.46 50.99 0.02
N CYS A 593 0.66 51.04 -1.06
CA CYS A 593 0.93 51.56 -2.44
C CYS A 593 2.02 50.90 -3.32
N SER A 594 2.00 50.90 -4.67
CA SER A 594 1.04 51.23 -5.76
C SER A 594 1.55 50.50 -7.03
N ASN A 595 0.88 50.31 -8.18
CA ASN A 595 -0.27 50.97 -8.83
C ASN A 595 -1.05 49.92 -9.71
N PRO A 596 -2.22 50.24 -10.32
CA PRO A 596 -3.08 49.25 -11.00
C PRO A 596 -2.88 49.13 -12.52
N GLU A 597 -3.78 48.36 -13.17
CA GLU A 597 -4.01 48.19 -14.63
C GLU A 597 -3.09 47.23 -15.41
N VAL A 598 -3.40 45.92 -15.36
CA VAL A 598 -3.98 45.18 -16.50
C VAL A 598 -4.99 44.16 -15.96
N CYS A 599 -6.20 44.10 -16.51
CA CYS A 599 -7.18 43.04 -16.21
C CYS A 599 -7.79 42.50 -17.51
N SER A 600 -7.41 41.27 -17.87
CA SER A 600 -7.71 40.67 -19.17
C SER A 600 -8.35 39.29 -19.06
N ARG A 601 -9.49 39.23 -18.36
CA ARG A 601 -10.60 38.25 -18.52
C ARG A 601 -10.21 36.83 -18.97
N TRP A 602 -10.03 35.92 -18.02
CA TRP A 602 -10.55 34.55 -18.20
C TRP A 602 -12.09 34.56 -18.02
N PRO A 603 -12.82 33.61 -18.63
CA PRO A 603 -14.28 33.55 -18.52
C PRO A 603 -14.72 33.11 -17.12
N LEU A 604 -15.61 33.89 -16.51
CA LEU A 604 -16.26 33.54 -15.24
C LEU A 604 -17.22 32.35 -15.44
N GLN A 605 -16.74 31.13 -15.21
CA GLN A 605 -17.63 30.05 -14.78
C GLN A 605 -18.15 30.40 -13.39
N CYS A 606 -19.47 30.33 -13.19
CA CYS A 606 -20.09 30.61 -11.90
C CYS A 606 -19.93 29.39 -10.99
N VAL A 607 -18.74 29.22 -10.42
CA VAL A 607 -18.43 28.14 -9.46
C VAL A 607 -19.39 28.27 -8.28
N THR A 608 -20.16 27.21 -8.03
CA THR A 608 -21.14 27.18 -6.95
C THR A 608 -20.40 27.00 -5.63
N VAL A 609 -20.05 28.12 -4.97
CA VAL A 609 -19.29 28.11 -3.72
C VAL A 609 -20.14 27.45 -2.63
N MET A 610 -19.75 26.23 -2.25
CA MET A 610 -20.36 25.49 -1.15
C MET A 610 -19.63 25.81 0.16
N LYS A 611 -20.28 25.54 1.30
CA LYS A 611 -19.59 25.51 2.58
C LYS A 611 -19.18 24.08 2.91
N ALA A 612 -18.00 23.94 3.50
CA ALA A 612 -17.52 22.65 3.98
C ALA A 612 -16.92 22.81 5.37
N LYS A 613 -16.89 21.73 6.15
CA LYS A 613 -16.41 21.71 7.55
C LYS A 613 -15.45 20.56 7.77
N ALA A 614 -14.29 20.81 8.36
CA ALA A 614 -13.33 19.77 8.71
C ALA A 614 -13.92 18.76 9.71
N VAL A 615 -13.93 17.49 9.34
CA VAL A 615 -14.22 16.36 10.23
C VAL A 615 -12.95 15.67 10.74
N TYR A 616 -11.84 15.82 10.01
CA TYR A 616 -10.49 15.39 10.41
C TYR A 616 -9.51 16.57 10.38
N PRO A 617 -8.46 16.59 11.22
CA PRO A 617 -7.41 17.60 11.15
C PRO A 617 -6.45 17.31 9.98
N CYS A 618 -5.85 18.35 9.42
CA CYS A 618 -4.87 18.25 8.34
C CYS A 618 -3.68 19.16 8.63
N GLU A 619 -2.47 18.68 8.42
CA GLU A 619 -1.26 19.49 8.33
C GLU A 619 -0.77 19.41 6.88
N ALA A 620 -0.52 20.56 6.24
CA ALA A 620 -0.11 20.63 4.85
C ALA A 620 1.32 20.13 4.66
N GLU A 621 1.54 19.25 3.68
CA GLU A 621 2.87 18.82 3.24
C GLU A 621 3.45 19.75 2.17
N HIS A 622 2.60 20.49 1.45
CA HIS A 622 2.99 21.44 0.40
C HIS A 622 2.37 22.83 0.56
N ASP A 623 3.05 23.87 0.05
CA ASP A 623 2.59 25.28 0.06
C ASP A 623 1.23 25.50 -0.65
N SER A 624 0.77 24.54 -1.45
CA SER A 624 -0.53 24.54 -2.14
C SER A 624 -1.69 23.97 -1.32
N GLU A 625 -1.44 23.40 -0.13
CA GLU A 625 -2.43 22.75 0.73
C GLU A 625 -2.75 23.62 1.95
N LEU A 626 -3.92 23.42 2.58
CA LEU A 626 -4.28 24.10 3.82
C LEU A 626 -4.09 23.20 5.06
N SER A 627 -3.35 23.70 6.06
CA SER A 627 -3.39 23.14 7.42
C SER A 627 -4.64 23.62 8.16
N PHE A 628 -5.38 22.71 8.79
CA PHE A 628 -6.61 23.02 9.51
C PHE A 628 -6.93 22.01 10.61
N GLN A 629 -7.74 22.44 11.59
CA GLN A 629 -8.20 21.60 12.70
C GLN A 629 -9.67 21.22 12.55
N VAL A 630 -10.09 20.14 13.23
CA VAL A 630 -11.48 19.65 13.23
C VAL A 630 -12.43 20.78 13.60
N GLY A 631 -13.48 20.98 12.79
CA GLY A 631 -14.46 22.05 12.95
C GLY A 631 -14.15 23.36 12.22
N ALA A 632 -12.99 23.51 11.57
CA ALA A 632 -12.74 24.61 10.64
C ALA A 632 -13.79 24.65 9.51
N ILE A 633 -14.15 25.84 9.04
CA ILE A 633 -15.18 26.04 8.00
C ILE A 633 -14.54 26.74 6.79
N PHE A 634 -14.82 26.21 5.60
CA PHE A 634 -14.26 26.65 4.33
C PHE A 634 -15.36 27.14 3.39
N HIS A 635 -14.99 28.05 2.49
CA HIS A 635 -15.74 28.31 1.26
C HIS A 635 -15.03 27.54 0.15
N ALA A 636 -15.71 26.56 -0.44
CA ALA A 636 -15.11 25.55 -1.32
C ALA A 636 -15.63 25.66 -2.76
N GLY A 637 -14.70 25.69 -3.72
CA GLY A 637 -14.93 25.33 -5.12
C GLY A 637 -14.86 23.80 -5.30
N LYS A 638 -15.59 23.27 -6.29
CA LYS A 638 -15.66 21.81 -6.52
C LYS A 638 -14.77 21.37 -7.68
N GLU A 639 -13.66 20.72 -7.33
CA GLU A 639 -12.97 19.76 -8.21
C GLU A 639 -13.15 18.33 -7.64
N PRO A 640 -12.80 17.25 -8.38
CA PRO A 640 -12.96 15.87 -7.90
C PRO A 640 -11.83 15.47 -6.93
N GLY A 641 -12.17 15.01 -5.72
CA GLY A 641 -11.20 14.50 -4.73
C GLY A 641 -10.44 15.57 -3.94
N TRP A 642 -10.25 16.76 -4.50
CA TRP A 642 -9.72 17.95 -3.83
C TRP A 642 -10.67 19.13 -4.04
N LEU A 643 -10.75 20.00 -3.04
CA LEU A 643 -11.55 21.22 -3.05
C LEU A 643 -10.62 22.44 -2.91
N GLU A 644 -10.73 23.42 -3.82
CA GLU A 644 -10.10 24.73 -3.60
C GLU A 644 -10.87 25.44 -2.49
N GLY A 645 -10.23 25.63 -1.34
CA GLY A 645 -10.83 26.26 -0.17
C GLY A 645 -10.14 27.55 0.22
N GLU A 646 -10.89 28.48 0.82
CA GLU A 646 -10.34 29.66 1.49
C GLU A 646 -10.56 29.58 3.02
N LEU A 647 -9.46 29.62 3.80
CA LEU A 647 -9.44 29.65 5.27
C LEU A 647 -8.62 30.86 5.74
N GLU A 648 -9.21 31.70 6.58
CA GLU A 648 -8.57 32.91 7.15
C GLU A 648 -7.89 33.85 6.11
N GLY A 649 -8.37 33.83 4.86
CA GLY A 649 -7.81 34.62 3.74
C GLY A 649 -6.62 33.98 3.03
N LYS A 650 -6.22 32.76 3.40
CA LYS A 650 -5.35 31.89 2.59
C LYS A 650 -6.20 30.96 1.72
N ARG A 651 -5.76 30.74 0.48
CA ARG A 651 -6.31 29.70 -0.40
C ARG A 651 -5.36 28.53 -0.51
N GLY A 652 -5.94 27.35 -0.68
CA GLY A 652 -5.22 26.11 -0.96
C GLY A 652 -6.16 24.94 -1.11
N LEU A 653 -5.58 23.79 -1.43
CA LEU A 653 -6.30 22.53 -1.63
C LEU A 653 -6.65 21.87 -0.29
N ILE A 654 -7.83 21.26 -0.26
CA ILE A 654 -8.40 20.54 0.87
C ILE A 654 -8.84 19.15 0.39
N PRO A 655 -8.45 18.04 1.06
CA PRO A 655 -8.93 16.70 0.69
C PRO A 655 -10.45 16.59 0.85
N GLU A 656 -11.18 16.14 -0.19
CA GLU A 656 -12.65 16.04 -0.16
C GLU A 656 -13.14 15.07 0.95
N ASN A 657 -12.34 14.05 1.29
CA ASN A 657 -12.60 13.09 2.36
C ASN A 657 -12.29 13.59 3.79
N TYR A 658 -11.69 14.79 3.94
CA TYR A 658 -11.40 15.38 5.26
C TYR A 658 -12.50 16.36 5.73
N VAL A 659 -13.50 16.63 4.88
CA VAL A 659 -14.56 17.61 5.13
C VAL A 659 -15.97 17.07 4.88
N GLU A 660 -16.94 17.65 5.57
CA GLU A 660 -18.38 17.46 5.38
C GLU A 660 -18.97 18.72 4.71
N ILE A 661 -19.75 18.57 3.63
CA ILE A 661 -20.40 19.71 2.95
C ILE A 661 -21.65 20.13 3.75
N LEU A 662 -21.81 21.45 3.94
CA LEU A 662 -22.85 22.10 4.77
C LEU A 662 -23.99 22.74 3.95
#